data_AF-A0A925Z0F5-F1
#
_entry.id   AF-A0A925Z0F5-F1
#
_cell.length_a   1.000
_cell.length_b   1.000
_cell.length_c   1.000
_cell.angle_alpha   90.00
_cell.angle_beta   90.00
_cell.angle_gamma   90.00
#
_symmetry.space_group_name_H-M   'P 1'
#
loop_
_entity.id
_entity.type
_entity.pdbx_description
1 polymer ?
#
loop_
_entity_poly.entity_id
_entity_poly.type
_entity_poly.pdbx_seq_one_letter_code
_entity_poly.pdbx_strand_id
1 'polypeptide(L)'
;MIQNFSGRIFGIICICIFSVQYVHAQQTFIYSDPYRDYKTGLELYEQKKYSTAQQFFDLAATNIPDDAKEELFTYKTYAQYYSAICAIELNNPDAEKLMLDFVENYPGNALQGAAYFQLGNIFFKKKQYADALAWYDKVDIYDLDRVEVDKYRFQYAYCLFTKKRLDEAKKLFLQLRDKEGPYYYPTNYYYGFIEYYEEDYDEALKYFDRVKGEEKYSTVIPYYICNIYYQKGQYDELIAYAEPLINNTKLSYYEEINQLIGQAYFYKKDYKKALPYLQYYIEKSRNERPEDYYQLGYAQYKLNDIKTAAESLEEASGDNDTLTQQAMYVLGDCYIKLKKKDDARNAFMEASRTDIDKKVQENALFNYGKLSYELEYYPAAVTALTDYLKKYPKGSNKTEAQEILAEALLNSNDYEEAIEVIDNISDKSPKLKAAYQRVTYYRGVQLFNEENYESAEKMFVKSSDNKIDDALYAATYFWLGEINYNRDKYQLSISDHLKFQDLSKVAKNLPKEATAAFSNYTLGYNYFKTKNYANAAKYFEKTTQTLKVGKTASQENEVALDASLRLGDCYFMTKNYDKAETSYKKIIDNNYKGSDYALYQKGMLHGLQKENTSKISSMQQLVKTYSTSNYVDDALYEIANTYFITGKNQDAIDGFKKLISEKPNSNYTVKAYLKLGLIYYNLGDYETSEEYYKKAYELSPNTAEGEEAREALKDLATKTGDVSDLEGIVTKSEKDSIIYTAAKNKYDAEDYRSAVGAFDEYLKQFPKGYFRIDA
;
A
#
# COMPACT_ATOMS: atom_id res chain seq x y z
N MET A 1 1.49 -3.60 -119.52
CA MET A 1 1.30 -5.05 -119.27
C MET A 1 -0.12 -5.21 -118.73
N ILE A 2 -1.17 -5.23 -119.57
CA ILE A 2 -1.66 -6.34 -120.43
C ILE A 2 -2.17 -7.47 -119.50
N GLN A 3 -3.45 -7.84 -119.35
CA GLN A 3 -4.57 -8.17 -120.26
C GLN A 3 -5.85 -8.19 -119.36
N ASN A 4 -7.05 -7.67 -119.64
CA ASN A 4 -7.96 -7.64 -120.79
C ASN A 4 -8.63 -8.99 -121.15
N PHE A 5 -9.93 -8.92 -121.50
CA PHE A 5 -10.86 -9.96 -122.02
C PHE A 5 -11.51 -10.89 -120.96
N SER A 6 -12.77 -11.32 -121.03
CA SER A 6 -13.89 -11.28 -122.01
C SER A 6 -15.08 -11.94 -121.28
N GLY A 7 -16.34 -11.52 -121.38
CA GLY A 7 -17.13 -11.43 -122.60
C GLY A 7 -17.87 -12.75 -122.87
N ARG A 8 -19.20 -12.77 -122.72
CA ARG A 8 -20.12 -13.04 -123.85
C ARG A 8 -21.60 -13.08 -123.43
N ILE A 9 -22.31 -12.13 -124.02
CA ILE A 9 -23.74 -12.06 -124.29
C ILE A 9 -24.13 -13.15 -125.31
N PHE A 10 -25.29 -13.77 -125.10
CA PHE A 10 -26.31 -14.15 -126.11
C PHE A 10 -27.45 -14.83 -125.33
N GLY A 11 -28.75 -14.58 -125.46
CA GLY A 11 -29.62 -13.71 -126.23
C GLY A 11 -30.93 -13.64 -125.40
N ILE A 12 -32.07 -13.06 -125.76
CA ILE A 12 -32.75 -12.81 -127.02
C ILE A 12 -34.02 -12.07 -126.53
N ILE A 13 -34.26 -10.84 -127.00
CA ILE A 13 -35.47 -10.47 -127.76
C ILE A 13 -36.57 -9.73 -126.96
N CYS A 14 -37.10 -8.72 -127.66
CA CYS A 14 -38.40 -8.04 -127.58
C CYS A 14 -38.62 -6.93 -126.55
N ILE A 15 -38.32 -5.72 -127.03
CA ILE A 15 -39.04 -4.47 -126.77
C ILE A 15 -40.52 -4.63 -127.15
N CYS A 16 -41.43 -4.40 -126.19
CA CYS A 16 -42.80 -3.97 -126.46
C CYS A 16 -43.13 -2.78 -125.56
N ILE A 17 -43.41 -1.64 -126.20
CA ILE A 17 -44.01 -0.45 -125.60
C ILE A 17 -45.47 -0.77 -125.30
N PHE A 18 -45.90 -0.69 -124.04
CA PHE A 18 -47.31 -0.60 -123.67
C PHE A 18 -47.50 0.35 -122.48
N SER A 19 -48.42 1.28 -122.67
CA SER A 19 -49.00 2.20 -121.71
C SER A 19 -49.53 1.47 -120.47
N VAL A 20 -48.99 1.77 -119.28
CA VAL A 20 -49.53 1.30 -118.01
C VAL A 20 -50.45 2.35 -117.43
N GLN A 21 -51.75 2.07 -117.47
CA GLN A 21 -52.72 2.68 -116.59
C GLN A 21 -52.56 2.06 -115.18
N TYR A 22 -52.63 2.90 -114.15
CA TYR A 22 -52.61 2.49 -112.76
C TYR A 22 -53.83 1.60 -112.46
N VAL A 23 -53.58 0.34 -112.10
CA VAL A 23 -54.55 -0.54 -111.45
C VAL A 23 -54.03 -0.81 -110.04
N HIS A 24 -54.78 -0.39 -109.03
CA HIS A 24 -54.54 -0.78 -107.64
C HIS A 24 -54.93 -2.25 -107.45
N ALA A 25 -53.96 -3.11 -107.15
CA ALA A 25 -54.20 -4.46 -106.67
C ALA A 25 -54.29 -4.47 -105.13
N GLN A 26 -55.32 -5.11 -104.58
CA GLN A 26 -55.48 -5.33 -103.13
C GLN A 26 -54.47 -6.37 -102.62
N GLN A 27 -53.75 -6.02 -101.56
CA GLN A 27 -52.86 -6.90 -100.80
C GLN A 27 -53.69 -7.81 -99.87
N THR A 28 -53.37 -9.09 -99.75
CA THR A 28 -54.11 -10.04 -98.89
C THR A 28 -53.91 -9.76 -97.40
N PHE A 29 -54.94 -10.06 -96.59
CA PHE A 29 -55.03 -9.75 -95.13
C PHE A 29 -53.83 -10.25 -94.29
N ILE A 30 -53.11 -11.28 -94.76
CA ILE A 30 -51.89 -11.83 -94.13
C ILE A 30 -50.71 -10.84 -94.14
N TYR A 31 -50.67 -9.92 -95.10
CA TYR A 31 -49.62 -8.88 -95.20
C TYR A 31 -50.05 -7.53 -94.61
N SER A 32 -51.31 -7.39 -94.19
CA SER A 32 -51.85 -6.17 -93.59
C SER A 32 -52.23 -6.32 -92.11
N ASP A 33 -51.91 -7.46 -91.47
CA ASP A 33 -52.11 -7.66 -90.03
C ASP A 33 -51.05 -6.83 -89.24
N PRO A 34 -51.44 -5.76 -88.54
CA PRO A 34 -50.50 -4.92 -87.79
C PRO A 34 -49.86 -5.66 -86.59
N TYR A 35 -50.34 -6.87 -86.25
CA TYR A 35 -49.82 -7.70 -85.15
C TYR A 35 -48.84 -8.81 -85.60
N ARG A 36 -48.56 -8.94 -86.91
CA ARG A 36 -47.80 -10.08 -87.47
C ARG A 36 -46.41 -10.24 -86.86
N ASP A 37 -45.64 -9.16 -86.79
CA ASP A 37 -44.25 -9.20 -86.33
C ASP A 37 -44.18 -9.60 -84.85
N TYR A 38 -45.07 -9.04 -84.02
CA TYR A 38 -45.19 -9.40 -82.61
C TYR A 38 -45.56 -10.88 -82.42
N LYS A 39 -46.59 -11.38 -83.12
CA LYS A 39 -47.01 -12.79 -83.03
C LYS A 39 -45.88 -13.74 -83.44
N THR A 40 -45.16 -13.41 -84.52
CA THR A 40 -44.00 -14.20 -84.98
C THR A 40 -42.88 -14.18 -83.95
N GLY A 41 -42.59 -13.02 -83.35
CA GLY A 41 -41.64 -12.89 -82.24
C GLY A 41 -42.02 -13.77 -81.05
N LEU A 42 -43.30 -13.79 -80.67
CA LEU A 42 -43.80 -14.58 -79.55
C LEU A 42 -43.68 -16.10 -79.81
N GLU A 43 -44.05 -16.57 -81.01
CA GLU A 43 -43.88 -17.98 -81.40
C GLU A 43 -42.41 -18.42 -81.34
N LEU A 44 -41.49 -17.55 -81.79
CA LEU A 44 -40.05 -17.82 -81.75
C LEU A 44 -39.49 -17.78 -80.33
N TYR A 45 -40.00 -16.87 -79.49
CA TYR A 45 -39.66 -16.77 -78.08
C TYR A 45 -40.06 -18.03 -77.32
N GLU A 46 -41.28 -18.54 -77.54
CA GLU A 46 -41.76 -19.80 -76.97
C GLU A 46 -40.91 -21.01 -77.42
N GLN A 47 -40.38 -20.96 -78.65
CA GLN A 47 -39.41 -21.93 -79.17
C GLN A 47 -37.97 -21.73 -78.65
N LYS A 48 -37.75 -20.78 -77.73
CA LYS A 48 -36.44 -20.38 -77.17
C LYS A 48 -35.43 -19.89 -78.22
N LYS A 49 -35.89 -19.43 -79.38
CA LYS A 49 -35.06 -18.85 -80.44
C LYS A 49 -34.86 -17.35 -80.20
N TYR A 50 -34.29 -17.01 -79.05
CA TYR A 50 -34.26 -15.64 -78.53
C TYR A 50 -33.62 -14.62 -79.47
N SER A 51 -32.53 -14.99 -80.18
CA SER A 51 -31.88 -14.07 -81.12
C SER A 51 -32.78 -13.68 -82.29
N THR A 52 -33.52 -14.62 -82.87
CA THR A 52 -34.45 -14.32 -83.97
C THR A 52 -35.73 -13.68 -83.45
N ALA A 53 -36.24 -14.13 -82.30
CA ALA A 53 -37.40 -13.52 -81.64
C ALA A 53 -37.17 -12.03 -81.35
N GLN A 54 -35.98 -11.67 -80.84
CA GLN A 54 -35.60 -10.29 -80.57
C GLN A 54 -35.72 -9.41 -81.81
N GLN A 55 -35.21 -9.87 -82.97
CA GLN A 55 -35.30 -9.11 -84.23
C GLN A 55 -36.75 -8.83 -84.62
N PHE A 56 -37.65 -9.80 -84.45
CA PHE A 56 -39.08 -9.61 -84.75
C PHE A 56 -39.78 -8.69 -83.75
N PHE A 57 -39.39 -8.73 -82.48
CA PHE A 57 -39.89 -7.80 -81.47
C PHE A 57 -39.39 -6.37 -81.71
N ASP A 58 -38.11 -6.18 -82.06
CA ASP A 58 -37.56 -4.87 -82.43
C ASP A 58 -38.26 -4.31 -83.67
N LEU A 59 -38.53 -5.17 -84.66
CA LEU A 59 -39.28 -4.81 -85.86
C LEU A 59 -40.72 -4.40 -85.51
N ALA A 60 -41.41 -5.17 -84.66
CA ALA A 60 -42.76 -4.84 -84.19
C ALA A 60 -42.78 -3.51 -83.42
N ALA A 61 -41.80 -3.26 -82.55
CA ALA A 61 -41.67 -2.02 -81.80
C ALA A 61 -41.41 -0.81 -82.71
N THR A 62 -40.68 -1.00 -83.81
CA THR A 62 -40.36 0.04 -84.79
C THR A 62 -41.52 0.33 -85.74
N ASN A 63 -42.22 -0.71 -86.20
CA ASN A 63 -43.29 -0.60 -87.19
C ASN A 63 -44.59 -0.05 -86.62
N ILE A 64 -44.84 -0.18 -85.32
CA ILE A 64 -46.03 0.37 -84.66
C ILE A 64 -45.78 1.86 -84.30
N PRO A 65 -46.58 2.80 -84.84
CA PRO A 65 -46.45 4.24 -84.54
C PRO A 65 -46.72 4.57 -83.07
N ASP A 66 -46.14 5.67 -82.56
CA ASP A 66 -46.38 6.15 -81.19
C ASP A 66 -47.81 6.68 -80.98
N ASP A 67 -48.49 7.10 -82.05
CA ASP A 67 -49.88 7.58 -82.05
C ASP A 67 -50.89 6.47 -82.39
N ALA A 68 -50.47 5.21 -82.36
CA ALA A 68 -51.34 4.06 -82.61
C ALA A 68 -52.50 3.98 -81.62
N LYS A 69 -53.63 3.37 -82.05
CA LYS A 69 -54.76 3.06 -81.17
C LYS A 69 -54.28 2.25 -79.96
N GLU A 70 -54.91 2.47 -78.81
CA GLU A 70 -54.55 1.90 -77.50
C GLU A 70 -54.15 0.42 -77.55
N GLU A 71 -54.98 -0.43 -78.17
CA GLU A 71 -54.70 -1.87 -78.33
C GLU A 71 -53.38 -2.13 -79.09
N LEU A 72 -53.15 -1.45 -80.21
CA LEU A 72 -51.95 -1.65 -81.02
C LEU A 72 -50.70 -1.08 -80.34
N PHE A 73 -50.84 0.03 -79.62
CA PHE A 73 -49.77 0.59 -78.78
C PHE A 73 -49.38 -0.38 -77.65
N THR A 74 -50.33 -1.13 -77.06
CA THR A 74 -50.01 -2.19 -76.09
C THR A 74 -49.04 -3.22 -76.67
N TYR A 75 -49.26 -3.70 -77.90
CA TYR A 75 -48.35 -4.66 -78.54
C TYR A 75 -46.96 -4.09 -78.82
N LYS A 76 -46.83 -2.77 -79.08
CA LYS A 76 -45.53 -2.10 -79.16
C LYS A 76 -44.76 -2.21 -77.85
N THR A 77 -45.42 -1.91 -76.74
CA THR A 77 -44.81 -2.00 -75.41
C THR A 77 -44.44 -3.44 -75.05
N TYR A 78 -45.31 -4.41 -75.37
CA TYR A 78 -45.01 -5.83 -75.16
C TYR A 78 -43.82 -6.28 -76.01
N ALA A 79 -43.74 -5.84 -77.27
CA ALA A 79 -42.59 -6.13 -78.11
C ALA A 79 -41.28 -5.62 -77.49
N GLN A 80 -41.25 -4.39 -76.97
CA GLN A 80 -40.04 -3.85 -76.32
C GLN A 80 -39.68 -4.61 -75.05
N TYR A 81 -40.67 -4.99 -74.24
CA TYR A 81 -40.45 -5.87 -73.09
C TYR A 81 -39.84 -7.21 -73.53
N TYR A 82 -40.46 -7.93 -74.47
CA TYR A 82 -39.95 -9.22 -74.90
C TYR A 82 -38.60 -9.15 -75.64
N SER A 83 -38.30 -8.03 -76.32
CA SER A 83 -36.95 -7.77 -76.84
C SER A 83 -35.93 -7.67 -75.70
N ALA A 84 -36.25 -6.92 -74.63
CA ALA A 84 -35.41 -6.85 -73.44
C ALA A 84 -35.24 -8.23 -72.76
N ILE A 85 -36.31 -9.04 -72.67
CA ILE A 85 -36.23 -10.42 -72.16
C ILE A 85 -35.31 -11.28 -73.04
N CYS A 86 -35.41 -11.20 -74.37
CA CYS A 86 -34.51 -11.92 -75.26
C CYS A 86 -33.05 -11.50 -75.02
N ALA A 87 -32.79 -10.21 -74.83
CA ALA A 87 -31.46 -9.71 -74.48
C ALA A 87 -30.95 -10.27 -73.14
N ILE A 88 -31.82 -10.42 -72.14
CA ILE A 88 -31.49 -11.05 -70.84
C ILE A 88 -31.11 -12.52 -71.04
N GLU A 89 -31.92 -13.28 -71.77
CA GLU A 89 -31.69 -14.71 -72.04
C GLU A 89 -30.39 -14.93 -72.83
N LEU A 90 -30.05 -14.02 -73.75
CA LEU A 90 -28.81 -14.02 -74.53
C LEU A 90 -27.59 -13.51 -73.75
N ASN A 91 -27.79 -12.96 -72.54
CA ASN A 91 -26.77 -12.26 -71.75
C ASN A 91 -26.12 -11.07 -72.48
N ASN A 92 -26.92 -10.30 -73.22
CA ASN A 92 -26.40 -9.14 -73.93
C ASN A 92 -26.03 -8.01 -72.93
N PRO A 93 -24.95 -7.24 -73.19
CA PRO A 93 -24.52 -6.16 -72.30
C PRO A 93 -25.55 -5.03 -72.11
N ASP A 94 -26.43 -4.82 -73.09
CA ASP A 94 -27.47 -3.79 -73.11
C ASP A 94 -28.80 -4.23 -72.47
N ALA A 95 -28.93 -5.49 -72.05
CA ALA A 95 -30.15 -6.04 -71.48
C ALA A 95 -30.68 -5.26 -70.26
N GLU A 96 -29.77 -4.80 -69.39
CA GLU A 96 -30.11 -3.94 -68.25
C GLU A 96 -30.71 -2.62 -68.72
N LYS A 97 -30.07 -1.96 -69.70
CA LYS A 97 -30.53 -0.69 -70.22
C LYS A 97 -31.90 -0.84 -70.90
N LEU A 98 -32.08 -1.86 -71.74
CA LEU A 98 -33.35 -2.11 -72.42
C LEU A 98 -34.51 -2.30 -71.42
N MET A 99 -34.24 -3.01 -70.31
CA MET A 99 -35.26 -3.24 -69.28
C MET A 99 -35.52 -1.99 -68.42
N LEU A 100 -34.49 -1.20 -68.10
CA LEU A 100 -34.65 0.10 -67.44
C LEU A 100 -35.45 1.07 -68.31
N ASP A 101 -35.08 1.19 -69.59
CA ASP A 101 -35.76 2.04 -70.58
C ASP A 101 -37.24 1.64 -70.70
N PHE A 102 -37.58 0.34 -70.68
CA PHE A 102 -38.97 -0.12 -70.69
C PHE A 102 -39.76 0.37 -69.46
N VAL A 103 -39.18 0.21 -68.27
CA VAL A 103 -39.81 0.61 -67.00
C VAL A 103 -39.99 2.12 -66.89
N GLU A 104 -39.01 2.90 -67.38
CA GLU A 104 -39.04 4.37 -67.35
C GLU A 104 -40.01 4.96 -68.38
N ASN A 105 -40.05 4.40 -69.58
CA ASN A 105 -40.88 4.93 -70.68
C ASN A 105 -42.36 4.51 -70.58
N TYR A 106 -42.67 3.41 -69.89
CA TYR A 106 -44.04 2.87 -69.82
C TYR A 106 -44.52 2.64 -68.36
N PRO A 107 -44.62 3.70 -67.54
CA PRO A 107 -45.17 3.56 -66.19
C PRO A 107 -46.65 3.12 -66.23
N GLY A 108 -47.01 2.11 -65.43
CA GLY A 108 -48.37 1.56 -65.37
C GLY A 108 -48.71 0.49 -66.43
N ASN A 109 -47.72 0.04 -67.21
CA ASN A 109 -47.91 -1.07 -68.15
C ASN A 109 -48.21 -2.39 -67.42
N ALA A 110 -49.04 -3.26 -68.02
CA ALA A 110 -49.38 -4.57 -67.45
C ALA A 110 -48.16 -5.49 -67.22
N LEU A 111 -47.05 -5.30 -67.95
CA LEU A 111 -45.81 -6.06 -67.76
C LEU A 111 -44.80 -5.36 -66.84
N GLN A 112 -45.17 -4.25 -66.21
CA GLN A 112 -44.24 -3.48 -65.37
C GLN A 112 -43.77 -4.29 -64.14
N GLY A 113 -44.65 -5.03 -63.48
CA GLY A 113 -44.28 -5.90 -62.35
C GLY A 113 -43.31 -7.00 -62.76
N ALA A 114 -43.55 -7.65 -63.89
CA ALA A 114 -42.64 -8.63 -64.48
C ALA A 114 -41.28 -8.00 -64.85
N ALA A 115 -41.26 -6.77 -65.37
CA ALA A 115 -40.03 -6.04 -65.66
C ALA A 115 -39.21 -5.72 -64.39
N TYR A 116 -39.86 -5.34 -63.29
CA TYR A 116 -39.18 -5.16 -62.01
C TYR A 116 -38.52 -6.45 -61.52
N PHE A 117 -39.19 -7.59 -61.67
CA PHE A 117 -38.62 -8.89 -61.31
C PHE A 117 -37.37 -9.20 -62.13
N GLN A 118 -37.38 -8.90 -63.43
CA GLN A 118 -36.24 -9.13 -64.30
C GLN A 118 -35.06 -8.19 -64.00
N LEU A 119 -35.32 -6.91 -63.65
CA LEU A 119 -34.28 -6.02 -63.14
C LEU A 119 -33.67 -6.57 -61.85
N GLY A 120 -34.50 -7.02 -60.91
CA GLY A 120 -34.05 -7.71 -59.71
C GLY A 120 -33.14 -8.90 -60.01
N ASN A 121 -33.53 -9.75 -60.99
CA ASN A 121 -32.74 -10.90 -61.44
C ASN A 121 -31.36 -10.49 -62.02
N ILE A 122 -31.31 -9.42 -62.82
CA ILE A 122 -30.07 -8.89 -63.41
C ILE A 122 -29.10 -8.47 -62.31
N PHE A 123 -29.55 -7.62 -61.39
CA PHE A 123 -28.72 -7.13 -60.29
C PHE A 123 -28.32 -8.26 -59.32
N PHE A 124 -29.22 -9.22 -59.09
CA PHE A 124 -28.92 -10.40 -58.28
C PHE A 124 -27.78 -11.23 -58.90
N LYS A 125 -27.82 -11.47 -60.22
CA LYS A 125 -26.76 -12.19 -60.94
C LYS A 125 -25.42 -11.46 -60.88
N LYS A 126 -25.43 -10.13 -60.87
CA LYS A 126 -24.25 -9.27 -60.66
C LYS A 126 -23.77 -9.21 -59.21
N LYS A 127 -24.44 -9.89 -58.27
CA LYS A 127 -24.21 -9.83 -56.81
C LYS A 127 -24.40 -8.43 -56.22
N GLN A 128 -25.12 -7.55 -56.91
CA GLN A 128 -25.49 -6.21 -56.46
C GLN A 128 -26.78 -6.31 -55.64
N TYR A 129 -26.69 -6.91 -54.46
CA TYR A 129 -27.87 -7.27 -53.67
C TYR A 129 -28.70 -6.06 -53.19
N ALA A 130 -28.08 -4.89 -53.06
CA ALA A 130 -28.78 -3.65 -52.71
C ALA A 130 -29.71 -3.19 -53.84
N ASP A 131 -29.20 -3.17 -55.06
CA ASP A 131 -29.95 -2.76 -56.25
C ASP A 131 -31.02 -3.80 -56.58
N ALA A 132 -30.67 -5.08 -56.49
CA ALA A 132 -31.64 -6.18 -56.65
C ALA A 132 -32.80 -6.05 -55.66
N LEU A 133 -32.50 -5.73 -54.40
CA LEU A 133 -33.51 -5.53 -53.36
C LEU A 133 -34.45 -4.36 -53.69
N ALA A 134 -33.90 -3.24 -54.16
CA ALA A 134 -34.70 -2.06 -54.54
C ALA A 134 -35.68 -2.34 -55.69
N TRP A 135 -35.32 -3.27 -56.60
CA TRP A 135 -36.22 -3.71 -57.66
C TRP A 135 -37.21 -4.77 -57.20
N TYR A 136 -36.77 -5.76 -56.40
CA TYR A 136 -37.66 -6.77 -55.83
C TYR A 136 -38.73 -6.17 -54.89
N ASP A 137 -38.43 -5.09 -54.18
CA ASP A 137 -39.38 -4.34 -53.33
C ASP A 137 -40.55 -3.75 -54.15
N LYS A 138 -40.37 -3.54 -55.47
CA LYS A 138 -41.40 -2.99 -56.37
C LYS A 138 -42.26 -4.05 -57.07
N VAL A 139 -41.86 -5.33 -57.01
CA VAL A 139 -42.55 -6.43 -57.71
C VAL A 139 -43.90 -6.71 -57.04
N ASP A 140 -44.97 -6.69 -57.82
CA ASP A 140 -46.23 -7.33 -57.41
C ASP A 140 -46.15 -8.82 -57.72
N ILE A 141 -46.29 -9.66 -56.68
CA ILE A 141 -46.16 -11.11 -56.80
C ILE A 141 -47.27 -11.74 -57.66
N TYR A 142 -48.40 -11.07 -57.82
CA TYR A 142 -49.52 -11.55 -58.64
C TYR A 142 -49.24 -11.44 -60.15
N ASP A 143 -48.21 -10.67 -60.53
CA ASP A 143 -47.78 -10.53 -61.93
C ASP A 143 -46.83 -11.65 -62.39
N LEU A 144 -46.43 -12.55 -61.48
CA LEU A 144 -45.43 -13.60 -61.73
C LEU A 144 -46.07 -14.98 -61.94
N ASP A 145 -45.43 -15.81 -62.78
CA ASP A 145 -45.81 -17.22 -62.90
C ASP A 145 -45.36 -18.06 -61.68
N ARG A 146 -45.86 -19.29 -61.57
CA ARG A 146 -45.58 -20.16 -60.39
C ARG A 146 -44.10 -20.49 -60.19
N VAL A 147 -43.31 -20.58 -61.27
CA VAL A 147 -41.87 -20.88 -61.22
C VAL A 147 -41.09 -19.60 -60.86
N GLU A 148 -41.50 -18.47 -61.43
CA GLU A 148 -40.97 -17.15 -61.14
C GLU A 148 -41.23 -16.74 -59.68
N VAL A 149 -42.40 -17.07 -59.13
CA VAL A 149 -42.73 -16.82 -57.71
C VAL A 149 -41.72 -17.46 -56.76
N ASP A 150 -41.34 -18.71 -57.00
CA ASP A 150 -40.37 -19.38 -56.13
C ASP A 150 -38.97 -18.77 -56.25
N LYS A 151 -38.55 -18.47 -57.48
CA LYS A 151 -37.27 -17.82 -57.75
C LYS A 151 -37.21 -16.43 -57.14
N TYR A 152 -38.25 -15.62 -57.33
CA TYR A 152 -38.43 -14.31 -56.72
C TYR A 152 -38.34 -14.40 -55.20
N ARG A 153 -39.15 -15.25 -54.57
CA ARG A 153 -39.16 -15.43 -53.10
C ARG A 153 -37.77 -15.78 -52.59
N PHE A 154 -37.09 -16.73 -53.23
CA PHE A 154 -35.76 -17.14 -52.78
C PHE A 154 -34.73 -16.01 -52.94
N GLN A 155 -34.65 -15.40 -54.12
CA GLN A 155 -33.65 -14.37 -54.41
C GLN A 155 -33.89 -13.09 -53.60
N TYR A 156 -35.14 -12.69 -53.43
CA TYR A 156 -35.54 -11.58 -52.60
C TYR A 156 -35.25 -11.85 -51.12
N ALA A 157 -35.62 -13.03 -50.61
CA ALA A 157 -35.28 -13.45 -49.25
C ALA A 157 -33.77 -13.47 -49.01
N TYR A 158 -32.99 -13.96 -49.98
CA TYR A 158 -31.54 -13.96 -49.91
C TYR A 158 -30.97 -12.53 -49.89
N CYS A 159 -31.46 -11.63 -50.73
CA CYS A 159 -31.11 -10.21 -50.69
C CYS A 159 -31.40 -9.60 -49.31
N LEU A 160 -32.59 -9.84 -48.76
CA LEU A 160 -32.99 -9.40 -47.42
C LEU A 160 -32.06 -9.96 -46.34
N PHE A 161 -31.75 -11.26 -46.41
CA PHE A 161 -30.82 -11.94 -45.49
C PHE A 161 -29.43 -11.29 -45.53
N THR A 162 -28.85 -11.09 -46.72
CA THR A 162 -27.53 -10.43 -46.86
C THR A 162 -27.52 -8.99 -46.36
N LYS A 163 -28.69 -8.33 -46.37
CA LYS A 163 -28.90 -6.97 -45.84
C LYS A 163 -29.32 -6.95 -44.37
N LYS A 164 -29.30 -8.09 -43.68
CA LYS A 164 -29.71 -8.25 -42.27
C LYS A 164 -31.17 -7.89 -41.98
N ARG A 165 -32.05 -7.89 -43.00
CA ARG A 165 -33.52 -7.76 -42.86
C ARG A 165 -34.11 -9.16 -42.59
N LEU A 166 -33.76 -9.75 -41.45
CA LEU A 166 -33.99 -11.18 -41.18
C LEU A 166 -35.48 -11.54 -41.06
N ASP A 167 -36.29 -10.72 -40.38
CA ASP A 167 -37.73 -10.97 -40.24
C ASP A 167 -38.46 -11.07 -41.59
N GLU A 168 -38.09 -10.22 -42.54
CA GLU A 168 -38.67 -10.19 -43.87
C GLU A 168 -38.17 -11.35 -44.72
N ALA A 169 -36.87 -11.66 -44.63
CA ALA A 169 -36.29 -12.84 -45.27
C ALA A 169 -36.96 -14.13 -44.77
N LYS A 170 -37.17 -14.24 -43.46
CA LYS A 170 -37.81 -15.38 -42.80
C LYS A 170 -39.21 -15.64 -43.35
N LYS A 171 -40.03 -14.60 -43.50
CA LYS A 171 -41.40 -14.70 -44.06
C LYS A 171 -41.41 -15.26 -45.49
N LEU A 172 -40.43 -14.91 -46.31
CA LEU A 172 -40.34 -15.38 -47.69
C LEU A 172 -39.78 -16.80 -47.77
N PHE A 173 -38.72 -17.11 -47.02
CA PHE A 173 -38.18 -18.46 -46.93
C PHE A 173 -39.19 -19.46 -46.34
N LEU A 174 -40.04 -19.02 -45.40
CA LEU A 174 -41.14 -19.81 -44.84
C LEU A 174 -42.05 -20.39 -45.93
N GLN A 175 -42.27 -19.66 -47.03
CA GLN A 175 -43.11 -20.11 -48.14
C GLN A 175 -42.45 -21.17 -49.04
N LEU A 176 -41.14 -21.37 -48.90
CA LEU A 176 -40.34 -22.26 -49.75
C LEU A 176 -39.77 -23.48 -49.00
N ARG A 177 -39.69 -23.41 -47.67
CA ARG A 177 -38.94 -24.39 -46.85
C ARG A 177 -39.45 -25.83 -46.94
N ASP A 178 -40.71 -26.04 -47.27
CA ASP A 178 -41.35 -27.36 -47.36
C ASP A 178 -41.69 -27.74 -48.82
N LYS A 179 -41.22 -26.96 -49.81
CA LYS A 179 -41.45 -27.18 -51.24
C LYS A 179 -40.21 -27.76 -51.92
N GLU A 180 -40.28 -29.00 -52.37
CA GLU A 180 -39.20 -29.63 -53.13
C GLU A 180 -38.93 -28.89 -54.45
N GLY A 181 -37.64 -28.69 -54.75
CA GLY A 181 -37.19 -27.97 -55.94
C GLY A 181 -35.78 -27.39 -55.77
N PRO A 182 -35.30 -26.59 -56.75
CA PRO A 182 -33.95 -26.04 -56.74
C PRO A 182 -33.61 -25.16 -55.52
N TYR A 183 -34.64 -24.58 -54.90
CA TYR A 183 -34.50 -23.69 -53.75
C TYR A 183 -34.74 -24.37 -52.40
N TYR A 184 -35.10 -25.66 -52.37
CA TYR A 184 -35.44 -26.37 -51.13
C TYR A 184 -34.29 -26.36 -50.11
N TYR A 185 -33.13 -26.95 -50.45
CA TYR A 185 -32.00 -27.00 -49.54
C TYR A 185 -31.38 -25.63 -49.23
N PRO A 186 -31.18 -24.72 -50.22
CA PRO A 186 -30.74 -23.37 -49.92
C PRO A 186 -31.69 -22.62 -48.98
N THR A 187 -33.01 -22.76 -49.15
CA THR A 187 -33.99 -22.15 -48.24
C THR A 187 -33.86 -22.71 -46.84
N ASN A 188 -33.85 -24.03 -46.67
CA ASN A 188 -33.72 -24.66 -45.34
C ASN A 188 -32.39 -24.29 -44.67
N TYR A 189 -31.31 -24.14 -45.45
CA TYR A 189 -30.04 -23.63 -44.95
C TYR A 189 -30.20 -22.21 -44.39
N TYR A 190 -30.60 -21.22 -45.20
CA TYR A 190 -30.71 -19.83 -44.72
C TYR A 190 -31.77 -19.67 -43.63
N TYR A 191 -32.89 -20.41 -43.71
CA TYR A 191 -33.91 -20.41 -42.68
C TYR A 191 -33.37 -20.93 -41.34
N GLY A 192 -32.66 -22.07 -41.35
CA GLY A 192 -32.01 -22.60 -40.14
C GLY A 192 -30.97 -21.65 -39.54
N PHE A 193 -30.26 -20.89 -40.38
CA PHE A 193 -29.37 -19.83 -39.92
C PHE A 193 -30.12 -18.67 -39.26
N ILE A 194 -31.25 -18.24 -39.82
CA ILE A 194 -32.09 -17.21 -39.19
C ILE A 194 -32.56 -17.70 -37.82
N GLU A 195 -33.10 -18.91 -37.72
CA GLU A 195 -33.52 -19.50 -36.44
C GLU A 195 -32.37 -19.58 -35.43
N TYR A 196 -31.17 -19.97 -35.89
CA TYR A 196 -29.97 -20.00 -35.06
C TYR A 196 -29.61 -18.60 -34.51
N TYR A 197 -29.69 -17.55 -35.33
CA TYR A 197 -29.44 -16.18 -34.90
C TYR A 197 -30.54 -15.63 -33.98
N GLU A 198 -31.77 -16.11 -34.12
CA GLU A 198 -32.89 -15.79 -33.24
C GLU A 198 -32.92 -16.64 -31.96
N GLU A 199 -31.91 -17.50 -31.76
CA GLU A 199 -31.78 -18.42 -30.62
C GLU A 199 -32.90 -19.48 -30.52
N ASP A 200 -33.70 -19.67 -31.58
CA ASP A 200 -34.63 -20.80 -31.72
C ASP A 200 -33.87 -22.05 -32.17
N TYR A 201 -33.13 -22.60 -31.21
CA TYR A 201 -32.23 -23.72 -31.43
C TYR A 201 -32.93 -25.02 -31.83
N ASP A 202 -34.16 -25.24 -31.38
CA ASP A 202 -34.90 -26.46 -31.71
C ASP A 202 -35.33 -26.44 -33.19
N GLU A 203 -35.84 -25.32 -33.69
CA GLU A 203 -36.15 -25.18 -35.12
C GLU A 203 -34.87 -25.13 -35.95
N ALA A 204 -33.82 -24.43 -35.51
CA ALA A 204 -32.53 -24.41 -36.21
C ALA A 204 -31.96 -25.82 -36.43
N LEU A 205 -31.96 -26.68 -35.39
CA LEU A 205 -31.50 -28.06 -35.49
C LEU A 205 -32.30 -28.85 -36.53
N LYS A 206 -33.63 -28.74 -36.51
CA LYS A 206 -34.51 -29.43 -37.46
C LYS A 206 -34.21 -29.04 -38.91
N TYR A 207 -33.93 -27.76 -39.18
CA TYR A 207 -33.60 -27.30 -40.52
C TYR A 207 -32.18 -27.64 -40.95
N PHE A 208 -31.21 -27.58 -40.03
CA PHE A 208 -29.85 -28.05 -40.27
C PHE A 208 -29.78 -29.56 -40.51
N ASP A 209 -30.61 -30.35 -39.82
CA ASP A 209 -30.72 -31.79 -40.03
C ASP A 209 -31.15 -32.15 -41.47
N ARG A 210 -32.03 -31.34 -42.07
CA ARG A 210 -32.49 -31.50 -43.46
C ARG A 210 -31.38 -31.24 -44.50
N VAL A 211 -30.41 -30.39 -44.19
CA VAL A 211 -29.36 -29.96 -45.15
C VAL A 211 -27.99 -30.56 -44.88
N LYS A 212 -27.75 -31.19 -43.73
CA LYS A 212 -26.42 -31.68 -43.31
C LYS A 212 -25.78 -32.69 -44.28
N GLY A 213 -26.58 -33.42 -45.05
CA GLY A 213 -26.12 -34.42 -46.02
C GLY A 213 -25.79 -33.87 -47.41
N GLU A 214 -26.15 -32.61 -47.69
CA GLU A 214 -25.98 -32.01 -49.01
C GLU A 214 -24.53 -31.57 -49.23
N GLU A 215 -23.97 -31.90 -50.40
CA GLU A 215 -22.55 -31.67 -50.72
C GLU A 215 -22.11 -30.23 -50.42
N LYS A 216 -22.96 -29.24 -50.79
CA LYS A 216 -22.69 -27.82 -50.62
C LYS A 216 -22.65 -27.34 -49.15
N TYR A 217 -23.29 -28.06 -48.23
CA TYR A 217 -23.50 -27.61 -46.84
C TYR A 217 -22.88 -28.54 -45.79
N SER A 218 -22.57 -29.78 -46.18
CA SER A 218 -22.05 -30.84 -45.31
C SER A 218 -20.76 -30.51 -44.55
N THR A 219 -19.95 -29.57 -45.05
CA THR A 219 -18.73 -29.13 -44.36
C THR A 219 -18.97 -28.03 -43.33
N VAL A 220 -20.05 -27.25 -43.44
CA VAL A 220 -20.29 -26.05 -42.62
C VAL A 220 -21.29 -26.33 -41.49
N ILE A 221 -22.35 -27.07 -41.79
CA ILE A 221 -23.44 -27.36 -40.86
C ILE A 221 -23.01 -28.04 -39.55
N PRO A 222 -22.03 -28.98 -39.54
CA PRO A 222 -21.65 -29.66 -38.30
C PRO A 222 -21.26 -28.73 -37.16
N TYR A 223 -20.55 -27.64 -37.45
CA TYR A 223 -20.18 -26.65 -36.43
C TYR A 223 -21.41 -26.04 -35.74
N TYR A 224 -22.41 -25.60 -36.50
CA TYR A 224 -23.61 -24.97 -35.95
C TYR A 224 -24.44 -25.94 -35.12
N ILE A 225 -24.54 -27.21 -35.54
CA ILE A 225 -25.21 -28.24 -34.73
C ILE A 225 -24.44 -28.45 -33.40
N CYS A 226 -23.11 -28.56 -33.44
CA CYS A 226 -22.30 -28.67 -32.22
C CYS A 226 -22.48 -27.45 -31.31
N ASN A 227 -22.45 -26.24 -31.88
CA ASN A 227 -22.61 -25.00 -31.14
C ASN A 227 -23.99 -24.95 -30.48
N ILE A 228 -25.06 -25.30 -31.19
CA ILE A 228 -26.42 -25.37 -30.61
C ILE A 228 -26.45 -26.31 -29.41
N TYR A 229 -25.95 -27.55 -29.55
CA TYR A 229 -25.94 -28.48 -28.42
C TYR A 229 -25.14 -27.94 -27.24
N TYR A 230 -24.04 -27.24 -27.50
CA TYR A 230 -23.24 -26.59 -26.46
C TYR A 230 -24.02 -25.48 -25.73
N GLN A 231 -24.67 -24.57 -26.46
CA GLN A 231 -25.48 -23.49 -25.88
C GLN A 231 -26.64 -24.03 -25.04
N LYS A 232 -27.22 -25.17 -25.45
CA LYS A 232 -28.28 -25.85 -24.71
C LYS A 232 -27.77 -26.67 -23.50
N GLY A 233 -26.46 -26.76 -23.29
CA GLY A 233 -25.85 -27.62 -22.26
C GLY A 233 -26.02 -29.12 -22.53
N GLN A 234 -26.37 -29.50 -23.76
CA GLN A 234 -26.62 -30.87 -24.22
C GLN A 234 -25.29 -31.54 -24.63
N TYR A 235 -24.41 -31.74 -23.66
CA TYR A 235 -23.05 -32.20 -23.91
C TYR A 235 -22.97 -33.64 -24.45
N ASP A 236 -23.91 -34.51 -24.05
CA ASP A 236 -23.95 -35.90 -24.54
C ASP A 236 -24.29 -35.96 -26.03
N GLU A 237 -25.28 -35.18 -26.44
CA GLU A 237 -25.70 -35.05 -27.84
C GLU A 237 -24.61 -34.41 -28.70
N LEU A 238 -23.92 -33.39 -28.18
CA LEU A 238 -22.77 -32.78 -28.85
C LEU A 238 -21.69 -33.81 -29.14
N ILE A 239 -21.25 -34.55 -28.11
CA ILE A 239 -20.19 -35.53 -28.23
C ILE A 239 -20.60 -36.64 -29.21
N ALA A 240 -21.81 -37.17 -29.07
CA ALA A 240 -22.32 -38.24 -29.94
C ALA A 240 -22.41 -37.82 -31.42
N TYR A 241 -22.71 -36.53 -31.68
CA TYR A 241 -22.77 -35.99 -33.03
C TYR A 241 -21.37 -35.68 -33.60
N ALA A 242 -20.49 -35.08 -32.81
CA ALA A 242 -19.24 -34.49 -33.29
C ALA A 242 -18.07 -35.49 -33.39
N GLU A 243 -17.94 -36.42 -32.44
CA GLU A 243 -16.82 -37.38 -32.42
C GLU A 243 -16.69 -38.22 -33.71
N PRO A 244 -17.78 -38.78 -34.28
CA PRO A 244 -17.68 -39.54 -35.53
C PRO A 244 -17.20 -38.70 -36.73
N LEU A 245 -17.41 -37.38 -36.67
CA LEU A 245 -17.10 -36.43 -37.75
C LEU A 245 -15.67 -35.91 -37.68
N ILE A 246 -15.00 -36.04 -36.53
CA ILE A 246 -13.70 -35.40 -36.27
C ILE A 246 -12.56 -35.97 -37.13
N ASN A 247 -12.73 -37.16 -37.72
CA ASN A 247 -11.75 -37.70 -38.65
C ASN A 247 -11.70 -36.94 -40.00
N ASN A 248 -12.69 -36.08 -40.28
CA ASN A 248 -12.74 -35.26 -41.48
C ASN A 248 -12.15 -33.86 -41.23
N THR A 249 -10.87 -33.68 -41.51
CA THR A 249 -10.16 -32.40 -41.35
C THR A 249 -10.57 -31.32 -42.37
N LYS A 250 -11.49 -31.61 -43.29
CA LYS A 250 -12.01 -30.65 -44.29
C LYS A 250 -13.27 -29.93 -43.82
N LEU A 251 -13.76 -30.20 -42.62
CA LEU A 251 -14.89 -29.46 -42.04
C LEU A 251 -14.52 -27.98 -41.89
N SER A 252 -15.49 -27.10 -42.09
CA SER A 252 -15.35 -25.69 -41.72
C SER A 252 -15.43 -25.57 -40.21
N TYR A 253 -14.67 -24.64 -39.63
CA TYR A 253 -14.56 -24.44 -38.18
C TYR A 253 -14.09 -25.71 -37.44
N TYR A 254 -13.15 -26.45 -38.04
CA TYR A 254 -12.68 -27.73 -37.51
C TYR A 254 -12.05 -27.58 -36.12
N GLU A 255 -11.25 -26.54 -35.93
CA GLU A 255 -10.65 -26.18 -34.65
C GLU A 255 -11.73 -25.90 -33.59
N GLU A 256 -12.76 -25.11 -33.92
CA GLU A 256 -13.85 -24.81 -32.99
C GLU A 256 -14.73 -26.04 -32.69
N ILE A 257 -14.90 -26.98 -33.62
CA ILE A 257 -15.55 -28.26 -33.32
C ILE A 257 -14.72 -29.05 -32.28
N ASN A 258 -13.38 -29.09 -32.42
CA ASN A 258 -12.52 -29.70 -31.41
C ASN A 258 -12.65 -28.99 -30.05
N GLN A 259 -12.67 -27.65 -30.03
CA GLN A 259 -12.90 -26.87 -28.82
C GLN A 259 -14.20 -27.27 -28.12
N LEU A 260 -15.31 -27.34 -28.87
CA LEU A 260 -16.63 -27.69 -28.33
C LEU A 260 -16.68 -29.12 -27.76
N ILE A 261 -16.03 -30.09 -28.41
CA ILE A 261 -15.90 -31.46 -27.88
C ILE A 261 -15.09 -31.45 -26.58
N GLY A 262 -13.94 -30.77 -26.57
CA GLY A 262 -13.09 -30.64 -25.38
C GLY A 262 -13.82 -30.00 -24.22
N GLN A 263 -14.55 -28.91 -24.48
CA GLN A 263 -15.39 -28.21 -23.51
C GLN A 263 -16.53 -29.08 -22.97
N ALA A 264 -17.22 -29.81 -23.83
CA ALA A 264 -18.27 -30.74 -23.41
C ALA A 264 -17.73 -31.80 -22.44
N TYR A 265 -16.59 -32.41 -22.75
CA TYR A 265 -15.93 -33.35 -21.84
C TYR A 265 -15.44 -32.68 -20.55
N PHE A 266 -14.95 -31.45 -20.62
CA PHE A 266 -14.52 -30.67 -19.47
C PHE A 266 -15.67 -30.42 -18.48
N TYR A 267 -16.83 -29.95 -18.96
CA TYR A 267 -18.01 -29.74 -18.11
C TYR A 267 -18.56 -31.05 -17.53
N LYS A 268 -18.42 -32.16 -18.26
CA LYS A 268 -18.70 -33.51 -17.77
C LYS A 268 -17.65 -34.06 -16.78
N LYS A 269 -16.57 -33.31 -16.53
CA LYS A 269 -15.44 -33.67 -15.64
C LYS A 269 -14.64 -34.88 -16.12
N ASP A 270 -14.78 -35.28 -17.39
CA ASP A 270 -13.95 -36.30 -18.01
C ASP A 270 -12.70 -35.64 -18.62
N TYR A 271 -11.82 -35.16 -17.74
CA TYR A 271 -10.62 -34.41 -18.13
C TYR A 271 -9.69 -35.23 -19.03
N LYS A 272 -9.69 -36.56 -18.88
CA LYS A 272 -8.86 -37.46 -19.68
C LYS A 272 -9.26 -37.42 -21.16
N LYS A 273 -10.56 -37.41 -21.43
CA LYS A 273 -11.06 -37.26 -22.80
C LYS A 273 -11.03 -35.83 -23.29
N ALA A 274 -11.24 -34.84 -22.42
CA ALA A 274 -11.16 -33.42 -22.78
C ALA A 274 -9.77 -33.00 -23.29
N LEU A 275 -8.72 -33.46 -22.60
CA LEU A 275 -7.33 -33.03 -22.81
C LEU A 275 -6.89 -33.00 -24.29
N PRO A 276 -6.98 -34.08 -25.09
CA PRO A 276 -6.50 -34.06 -26.47
C PRO A 276 -7.21 -33.03 -27.35
N TYR A 277 -8.51 -32.79 -27.14
CA TYR A 277 -9.28 -31.82 -27.93
C TYR A 277 -8.97 -30.38 -27.54
N LEU A 278 -8.86 -30.10 -26.23
CA LEU A 278 -8.49 -28.78 -25.72
C LEU A 278 -7.07 -28.41 -26.16
N GLN A 279 -6.13 -29.35 -26.04
CA GLN A 279 -4.74 -29.16 -26.48
C GLN A 279 -4.66 -28.92 -27.99
N TYR A 280 -5.39 -29.70 -28.79
CA TYR A 280 -5.45 -29.49 -30.24
C TYR A 280 -5.93 -28.08 -30.60
N TYR A 281 -7.00 -27.61 -29.94
CA TYR A 281 -7.52 -26.26 -30.19
C TYR A 281 -6.47 -25.19 -29.88
N ILE A 282 -5.83 -25.24 -28.71
CA ILE A 282 -4.79 -24.28 -28.32
C ILE A 282 -3.57 -24.33 -29.25
N GLU A 283 -3.21 -25.50 -29.78
CA GLU A 283 -2.05 -25.63 -30.68
C GLU A 283 -2.31 -25.19 -32.14
N LYS A 284 -3.58 -25.13 -32.57
CA LYS A 284 -3.95 -24.93 -33.98
C LYS A 284 -4.79 -23.69 -34.25
N SER A 285 -5.48 -23.18 -33.23
CA SER A 285 -6.25 -21.95 -33.34
C SER A 285 -5.34 -20.73 -33.54
N ARG A 286 -5.96 -19.59 -33.79
CA ARG A 286 -5.33 -18.26 -33.76
C ARG A 286 -6.13 -17.26 -32.92
N ASN A 287 -7.21 -17.75 -32.30
CA ASN A 287 -8.21 -16.97 -31.58
C ASN A 287 -8.41 -17.58 -30.18
N GLU A 288 -7.32 -17.98 -29.53
CA GLU A 288 -7.36 -18.50 -28.17
C GLU A 288 -7.79 -17.41 -27.18
N ARG A 289 -8.56 -17.81 -26.17
CA ARG A 289 -8.98 -16.91 -25.09
C ARG A 289 -8.48 -17.44 -23.74
N PRO A 290 -8.38 -16.59 -22.71
CA PRO A 290 -7.97 -17.03 -21.37
C PRO A 290 -8.80 -18.21 -20.84
N GLU A 291 -10.10 -18.28 -21.15
CA GLU A 291 -10.98 -19.39 -20.76
C GLU A 291 -10.51 -20.74 -21.32
N ASP A 292 -9.97 -20.73 -22.54
CA ASP A 292 -9.53 -21.94 -23.24
C ASP A 292 -8.25 -22.48 -22.59
N TYR A 293 -7.32 -21.58 -22.23
CA TYR A 293 -6.12 -21.91 -21.46
C TYR A 293 -6.45 -22.39 -20.05
N TYR A 294 -7.44 -21.79 -19.38
CA TYR A 294 -7.89 -22.24 -18.07
C TYR A 294 -8.44 -23.67 -18.12
N GLN A 295 -9.30 -23.98 -19.08
CA GLN A 295 -9.87 -25.32 -19.22
C GLN A 295 -8.78 -26.36 -19.49
N LEU A 296 -7.83 -26.05 -20.38
CA LEU A 296 -6.68 -26.91 -20.64
C LEU A 296 -5.83 -27.12 -19.38
N GLY A 297 -5.41 -26.04 -18.74
CA GLY A 297 -4.56 -26.06 -17.54
C GLY A 297 -5.23 -26.76 -16.36
N TYR A 298 -6.53 -26.54 -16.16
CA TYR A 298 -7.30 -27.21 -15.11
C TYR A 298 -7.47 -28.70 -15.40
N ALA A 299 -7.70 -29.10 -16.66
CA ALA A 299 -7.75 -30.51 -17.04
C ALA A 299 -6.40 -31.20 -16.79
N GLN A 300 -5.28 -30.58 -17.21
CA GLN A 300 -3.92 -31.06 -16.93
C GLN A 300 -3.67 -31.19 -15.42
N TYR A 301 -4.07 -30.19 -14.64
CA TYR A 301 -3.95 -30.20 -13.18
C TYR A 301 -4.71 -31.38 -12.55
N LYS A 302 -5.95 -31.65 -12.98
CA LYS A 302 -6.75 -32.79 -12.49
C LYS A 302 -6.17 -34.14 -12.88
N LEU A 303 -5.43 -34.20 -13.99
CA LEU A 303 -4.69 -35.38 -14.44
C LEU A 303 -3.27 -35.48 -13.84
N ASN A 304 -2.93 -34.58 -12.91
CA ASN A 304 -1.64 -34.52 -12.21
C ASN A 304 -0.43 -34.26 -13.13
N ASP A 305 -0.66 -33.67 -14.32
CA ASP A 305 0.41 -33.11 -15.15
C ASP A 305 0.70 -31.67 -14.71
N ILE A 306 1.36 -31.55 -13.56
CA ILE A 306 1.50 -30.28 -12.85
C ILE A 306 2.33 -29.25 -13.63
N LYS A 307 3.31 -29.70 -14.42
CA LYS A 307 4.22 -28.79 -15.13
C LYS A 307 3.48 -28.09 -16.27
N THR A 308 2.81 -28.84 -17.14
CA THR A 308 2.06 -28.27 -18.26
C THR A 308 0.83 -27.51 -17.78
N ALA A 309 0.21 -27.95 -16.68
CA ALA A 309 -0.86 -27.22 -16.02
C ALA A 309 -0.43 -25.81 -15.62
N ALA A 310 0.75 -25.65 -15.00
CA ALA A 310 1.26 -24.34 -14.64
C ALA A 310 1.48 -23.45 -15.87
N GLU A 311 2.11 -23.98 -16.92
CA GLU A 311 2.35 -23.26 -18.18
C GLU A 311 1.03 -22.78 -18.82
N SER A 312 0.01 -23.63 -18.86
CA SER A 312 -1.31 -23.25 -19.42
C SER A 312 -2.07 -22.27 -18.52
N LEU A 313 -1.97 -22.40 -17.19
CA LEU A 313 -2.66 -21.51 -16.24
C LEU A 313 -2.02 -20.11 -16.16
N GLU A 314 -0.72 -19.99 -16.46
CA GLU A 314 -0.05 -18.69 -16.62
C GLU A 314 -0.70 -17.90 -17.77
N GLU A 315 -0.92 -18.53 -18.93
CA GLU A 315 -1.59 -17.91 -20.09
C GLU A 315 -3.09 -17.63 -19.85
N ALA A 316 -3.71 -18.36 -18.91
CA ALA A 316 -5.10 -18.12 -18.51
C ALA A 316 -5.26 -16.88 -17.61
N SER A 317 -4.17 -16.30 -17.10
CA SER A 317 -4.20 -15.17 -16.19
C SER A 317 -4.13 -13.84 -16.93
N GLY A 318 -5.23 -13.08 -16.92
CA GLY A 318 -5.37 -11.86 -17.70
C GLY A 318 -6.13 -10.76 -16.94
N ASP A 319 -7.26 -10.33 -17.50
CA ASP A 319 -8.13 -9.32 -16.88
C ASP A 319 -8.64 -9.79 -15.51
N ASN A 320 -8.83 -8.84 -14.59
CA ASN A 320 -9.02 -9.07 -13.14
C ASN A 320 -10.42 -9.63 -12.79
N ASP A 321 -10.77 -10.78 -13.35
CA ASP A 321 -12.09 -11.41 -13.34
C ASP A 321 -12.14 -12.73 -12.56
N THR A 322 -13.30 -13.40 -12.60
CA THR A 322 -13.54 -14.66 -11.87
C THR A 322 -12.59 -15.76 -12.31
N LEU A 323 -12.29 -15.80 -13.62
CA LEU A 323 -11.45 -16.81 -14.23
C LEU A 323 -10.01 -16.65 -13.76
N THR A 324 -9.48 -15.43 -13.80
CA THR A 324 -8.13 -15.10 -13.33
C THR A 324 -7.95 -15.46 -11.86
N GLN A 325 -8.96 -15.20 -11.01
CA GLN A 325 -8.89 -15.59 -9.59
C GLN A 325 -8.75 -17.11 -9.43
N GLN A 326 -9.54 -17.88 -10.16
CA GLN A 326 -9.51 -19.34 -10.10
C GLN A 326 -8.23 -19.90 -10.71
N ALA A 327 -7.76 -19.34 -11.82
CA ALA A 327 -6.52 -19.72 -12.48
C ALA A 327 -5.33 -19.53 -11.53
N MET A 328 -5.20 -18.34 -10.93
CA MET A 328 -4.13 -18.01 -9.98
C MET A 328 -4.15 -18.90 -8.74
N TYR A 329 -5.33 -19.24 -8.21
CA TYR A 329 -5.42 -20.15 -7.06
C TYR A 329 -4.90 -21.55 -7.38
N VAL A 330 -5.27 -22.10 -8.54
CA VAL A 330 -4.80 -23.43 -8.98
C VAL A 330 -3.32 -23.38 -9.35
N LEU A 331 -2.87 -22.30 -9.99
CA LEU A 331 -1.47 -22.05 -10.31
C LEU A 331 -0.60 -22.00 -9.04
N GLY A 332 -1.10 -21.37 -7.97
CA GLY A 332 -0.47 -21.40 -6.64
C GLY A 332 -0.24 -22.83 -6.14
N ASP A 333 -1.24 -23.71 -6.21
CA ASP A 333 -1.10 -25.12 -5.83
C ASP A 333 -0.13 -25.89 -6.75
N CYS A 334 -0.14 -25.60 -8.07
CA CYS A 334 0.84 -26.15 -9.00
C CYS A 334 2.27 -25.79 -8.58
N TYR A 335 2.53 -24.53 -8.26
CA TYR A 335 3.85 -24.07 -7.85
C TYR A 335 4.30 -24.67 -6.50
N ILE A 336 3.37 -24.89 -5.55
CA ILE A 336 3.68 -25.65 -4.33
C ILE A 336 4.17 -27.06 -4.66
N LYS A 337 3.47 -27.79 -5.55
CA LYS A 337 3.86 -29.14 -5.97
C LYS A 337 5.17 -29.15 -6.75
N LEU A 338 5.48 -28.08 -7.49
CA LEU A 338 6.76 -27.88 -8.18
C LEU A 338 7.88 -27.38 -7.26
N LYS A 339 7.61 -27.18 -5.96
CA LYS A 339 8.54 -26.61 -4.96
C LYS A 339 9.03 -25.19 -5.29
N LYS A 340 8.25 -24.44 -6.08
CA LYS A 340 8.49 -23.03 -6.42
C LYS A 340 7.71 -22.12 -5.46
N LYS A 341 8.18 -22.01 -4.21
CA LYS A 341 7.42 -21.33 -3.15
C LYS A 341 7.22 -19.83 -3.41
N ASP A 342 8.20 -19.13 -3.98
CA ASP A 342 8.07 -17.71 -4.32
C ASP A 342 6.97 -17.46 -5.36
N ASP A 343 6.94 -18.27 -6.42
CA ASP A 343 5.92 -18.20 -7.46
C ASP A 343 4.53 -18.54 -6.89
N ALA A 344 4.44 -19.57 -6.04
CA ALA A 344 3.20 -19.92 -5.34
C ALA A 344 2.69 -18.77 -4.47
N ARG A 345 3.59 -18.10 -3.73
CA ARG A 345 3.25 -16.95 -2.89
C ARG A 345 2.64 -15.83 -3.73
N ASN A 346 3.22 -15.52 -4.88
CA ASN A 346 2.71 -14.48 -5.77
C ASN A 346 1.34 -14.84 -6.36
N ALA A 347 1.16 -16.08 -6.81
CA ALA A 347 -0.12 -16.56 -7.34
C ALA A 347 -1.25 -16.49 -6.29
N PHE A 348 -0.97 -16.91 -5.04
CA PHE A 348 -1.95 -16.78 -3.95
C PHE A 348 -2.21 -15.32 -3.54
N MET A 349 -1.20 -14.45 -3.61
CA MET A 349 -1.37 -13.02 -3.38
C MET A 349 -2.38 -12.44 -4.38
N GLU A 350 -2.21 -12.69 -5.67
CA GLU A 350 -3.12 -12.20 -6.71
C GLU A 350 -4.54 -12.79 -6.55
N ALA A 351 -4.66 -14.10 -6.33
CA ALA A 351 -5.97 -14.74 -6.09
C ALA A 351 -6.70 -14.19 -4.84
N SER A 352 -5.96 -13.67 -3.84
CA SER A 352 -6.53 -13.08 -2.63
C SER A 352 -7.03 -11.64 -2.80
N ARG A 353 -6.53 -10.91 -3.81
CA ARG A 353 -6.90 -9.51 -4.07
C ARG A 353 -8.23 -9.38 -4.81
N THR A 354 -8.56 -10.35 -5.64
CA THR A 354 -9.80 -10.37 -6.42
C THR A 354 -11.01 -10.68 -5.51
N ASP A 355 -12.06 -9.85 -5.56
CA ASP A 355 -13.19 -9.91 -4.62
C ASP A 355 -14.42 -10.63 -5.18
N ILE A 356 -14.22 -11.80 -5.79
CA ILE A 356 -15.27 -12.52 -6.52
C ILE A 356 -15.69 -13.80 -5.78
N ASP A 357 -14.88 -14.85 -5.82
CA ASP A 357 -15.11 -16.07 -5.04
C ASP A 357 -14.51 -15.91 -3.64
N LYS A 358 -15.37 -15.69 -2.65
CA LYS A 358 -14.97 -15.45 -1.25
C LYS A 358 -14.24 -16.63 -0.63
N LYS A 359 -14.55 -17.86 -1.04
CA LYS A 359 -13.89 -19.07 -0.50
C LYS A 359 -12.49 -19.21 -1.07
N VAL A 360 -12.31 -18.93 -2.36
CA VAL A 360 -10.98 -18.86 -2.98
C VAL A 360 -10.18 -17.73 -2.33
N GLN A 361 -10.77 -16.55 -2.16
CA GLN A 361 -10.13 -15.40 -1.53
C GLN A 361 -9.65 -15.70 -0.10
N GLU A 362 -10.47 -16.35 0.72
CA GLU A 362 -10.12 -16.77 2.09
C GLU A 362 -8.90 -17.71 2.08
N ASN A 363 -8.94 -18.77 1.27
CA ASN A 363 -7.86 -19.76 1.22
C ASN A 363 -6.58 -19.20 0.59
N ALA A 364 -6.71 -18.35 -0.43
CA ALA A 364 -5.58 -17.68 -1.08
C ALA A 364 -4.86 -16.74 -0.09
N LEU A 365 -5.61 -15.92 0.66
CA LEU A 365 -5.03 -15.00 1.64
C LEU A 365 -4.27 -15.75 2.75
N PHE A 366 -4.86 -16.85 3.25
CA PHE A 366 -4.19 -17.70 4.23
C PHE A 366 -2.88 -18.30 3.68
N ASN A 367 -2.92 -18.89 2.48
CA ASN A 367 -1.72 -19.49 1.88
C ASN A 367 -0.65 -18.44 1.53
N TYR A 368 -1.04 -17.24 1.11
CA TYR A 368 -0.13 -16.12 0.92
C TYR A 368 0.60 -15.75 2.24
N GLY A 369 -0.14 -15.64 3.34
CA GLY A 369 0.44 -15.37 4.66
C GLY A 369 1.36 -16.49 5.14
N LYS A 370 0.92 -17.75 4.99
CA LYS A 370 1.71 -18.94 5.35
C LYS A 370 3.02 -19.03 4.56
N LEU A 371 2.97 -18.87 3.24
CA LEU A 371 4.18 -18.90 2.40
C LEU A 371 5.10 -17.72 2.67
N SER A 372 4.54 -16.55 2.95
CA SER A 372 5.34 -15.39 3.37
C SER A 372 6.14 -15.69 4.64
N TYR A 373 5.54 -16.40 5.60
CA TYR A 373 6.25 -16.83 6.81
C TYR A 373 7.32 -17.88 6.48
N GLU A 374 6.99 -18.91 5.72
CA GLU A 374 7.94 -19.99 5.36
C GLU A 374 9.14 -19.50 4.53
N LEU A 375 8.98 -18.39 3.82
CA LEU A 375 10.03 -17.70 3.05
C LEU A 375 10.71 -16.56 3.83
N GLU A 376 10.46 -16.46 5.13
CA GLU A 376 11.04 -15.47 6.06
C GLU A 376 10.69 -14.00 5.73
N TYR A 377 9.66 -13.76 4.91
CA TYR A 377 9.07 -12.44 4.69
C TYR A 377 8.14 -12.07 5.85
N TYR A 378 8.69 -11.99 7.08
CA TYR A 378 7.89 -11.84 8.31
C TYR A 378 6.94 -10.64 8.30
N PRO A 379 7.32 -9.42 7.85
CA PRO A 379 6.38 -8.29 7.80
C PRO A 379 5.17 -8.56 6.88
N ALA A 380 5.40 -9.19 5.72
CA ALA A 380 4.33 -9.56 4.80
C ALA A 380 3.44 -10.68 5.38
N ALA A 381 4.04 -11.64 6.08
CA ALA A 381 3.30 -12.69 6.78
C ALA A 381 2.42 -12.12 7.90
N VAL A 382 2.96 -11.22 8.72
CA VAL A 382 2.23 -10.50 9.76
C VAL A 382 1.04 -9.77 9.15
N THR A 383 1.27 -8.97 8.10
CA THR A 383 0.21 -8.22 7.41
C THR A 383 -0.89 -9.14 6.88
N ALA A 384 -0.52 -10.15 6.09
CA ALA A 384 -1.48 -11.05 5.44
C ALA A 384 -2.30 -11.89 6.43
N LEU A 385 -1.68 -12.42 7.48
CA LEU A 385 -2.37 -13.23 8.50
C LEU A 385 -3.23 -12.38 9.41
N THR A 386 -2.80 -11.14 9.67
CA THR A 386 -3.59 -10.13 10.36
C THR A 386 -4.85 -9.77 9.58
N ASP A 387 -4.72 -9.51 8.28
CA ASP A 387 -5.85 -9.27 7.37
C ASP A 387 -6.78 -10.47 7.28
N TYR A 388 -6.22 -11.68 7.22
CA TYR A 388 -7.00 -12.92 7.24
C TYR A 388 -7.85 -13.03 8.51
N LEU A 389 -7.27 -12.81 9.69
CA LEU A 389 -7.97 -12.93 10.98
C LEU A 389 -9.02 -11.83 11.17
N LYS A 390 -8.78 -10.64 10.60
CA LYS A 390 -9.74 -9.53 10.59
C LYS A 390 -10.92 -9.79 9.66
N LYS A 391 -10.66 -10.25 8.42
CA LYS A 391 -11.69 -10.48 7.40
C LYS A 391 -12.46 -11.79 7.62
N TYR A 392 -11.79 -12.81 8.15
CA TYR A 392 -12.34 -14.15 8.37
C TYR A 392 -12.18 -14.61 9.83
N PRO A 393 -12.83 -13.93 10.81
CA PRO A 393 -12.68 -14.25 12.23
C PRO A 393 -13.20 -15.65 12.62
N LYS A 394 -13.99 -16.28 11.74
CA LYS A 394 -14.50 -17.66 11.85
C LYS A 394 -14.00 -18.57 10.71
N GLY A 395 -12.95 -18.15 9.99
CA GLY A 395 -12.42 -18.88 8.84
C GLY A 395 -11.84 -20.24 9.21
N SER A 396 -11.78 -21.15 8.24
CA SER A 396 -11.40 -22.56 8.50
C SER A 396 -9.98 -22.71 9.03
N ASN A 397 -9.07 -21.83 8.62
CA ASN A 397 -7.66 -21.84 9.03
C ASN A 397 -7.36 -20.85 10.17
N LYS A 398 -8.38 -20.39 10.93
CA LYS A 398 -8.23 -19.39 12.01
C LYS A 398 -7.11 -19.76 12.99
N THR A 399 -7.15 -20.97 13.56
CA THR A 399 -6.19 -21.38 14.57
C THR A 399 -4.78 -21.45 14.01
N GLU A 400 -4.59 -22.08 12.85
CA GLU A 400 -3.28 -22.16 12.18
C GLU A 400 -2.74 -20.77 11.83
N ALA A 401 -3.58 -19.87 11.33
CA ALA A 401 -3.20 -18.48 11.06
C ALA A 401 -2.75 -17.74 12.31
N GLN A 402 -3.42 -17.94 13.46
CA GLN A 402 -2.99 -17.38 14.74
C GLN A 402 -1.63 -17.92 15.20
N GLU A 403 -1.36 -19.21 14.96
CA GLU A 403 -0.07 -19.81 15.32
C GLU A 403 1.06 -19.31 14.44
N ILE A 404 0.86 -19.25 13.12
CA ILE A 404 1.87 -18.71 12.19
C ILE A 404 2.08 -17.22 12.47
N LEU A 405 1.03 -16.46 12.75
CA LEU A 405 1.14 -15.05 13.13
C LEU A 405 1.98 -14.89 14.41
N ALA A 406 1.72 -15.71 15.43
CA ALA A 406 2.51 -15.70 16.66
C ALA A 406 4.00 -15.91 16.37
N GLU A 407 4.35 -16.88 15.52
CA GLU A 407 5.72 -17.18 15.14
C GLU A 407 6.34 -16.06 14.26
N ALA A 408 5.57 -15.49 13.33
CA ALA A 408 6.01 -14.38 12.50
C ALA A 408 6.32 -13.13 13.35
N LEU A 409 5.47 -12.82 14.34
CA LEU A 409 5.67 -11.67 15.23
C LEU A 409 6.93 -11.76 16.06
N LEU A 410 7.29 -12.97 16.51
CA LEU A 410 8.50 -13.20 17.29
C LEU A 410 9.78 -13.04 16.46
N ASN A 411 9.68 -13.09 15.13
CA ASN A 411 10.78 -12.90 14.19
C ASN A 411 10.73 -11.55 13.45
N SER A 412 9.63 -10.81 13.55
CA SER A 412 9.49 -9.44 13.03
C SER A 412 9.83 -8.41 14.11
N ASN A 413 10.44 -7.28 13.71
CA ASN A 413 10.63 -6.13 14.60
C ASN A 413 9.48 -5.10 14.52
N ASP A 414 8.45 -5.37 13.70
CA ASP A 414 7.35 -4.43 13.45
C ASP A 414 6.14 -4.81 14.32
N TYR A 415 6.14 -4.28 15.54
CA TYR A 415 5.18 -4.66 16.58
C TYR A 415 3.87 -3.84 16.53
N GLU A 416 3.87 -2.68 15.88
CA GLU A 416 2.83 -1.67 16.08
C GLU A 416 1.48 -2.05 15.45
N GLU A 417 1.45 -2.28 14.14
CA GLU A 417 0.21 -2.64 13.42
C GLU A 417 -0.36 -3.98 13.90
N ALA A 418 0.52 -4.92 14.25
CA ALA A 418 0.13 -6.24 14.73
C ALA A 418 -0.62 -6.19 16.07
N ILE A 419 -0.16 -5.36 17.02
CA ILE A 419 -0.79 -5.26 18.35
C ILE A 419 -2.24 -4.79 18.21
N GLU A 420 -2.52 -3.79 17.38
CA GLU A 420 -3.86 -3.22 17.19
C GLU A 420 -4.86 -4.27 16.69
N VAL A 421 -4.46 -5.10 15.73
CA VAL A 421 -5.37 -6.11 15.20
C VAL A 421 -5.53 -7.27 16.18
N ILE A 422 -4.46 -7.68 16.87
CA ILE A 422 -4.56 -8.72 17.90
C ILE A 422 -5.49 -8.28 19.04
N ASP A 423 -5.53 -7.00 19.41
CA ASP A 423 -6.47 -6.48 20.41
C ASP A 423 -7.92 -6.84 20.07
N ASN A 424 -8.28 -6.79 18.79
CA ASN A 424 -9.63 -7.05 18.28
C ASN A 424 -9.96 -8.55 18.11
N ILE A 425 -9.00 -9.45 18.29
CA ILE A 425 -9.23 -10.90 18.23
C ILE A 425 -9.79 -11.38 19.58
N SER A 426 -11.06 -11.77 19.64
CA SER A 426 -11.71 -12.19 20.89
C SER A 426 -11.23 -13.56 21.41
N ASP A 427 -10.99 -14.51 20.51
CA ASP A 427 -10.63 -15.89 20.84
C ASP A 427 -9.24 -16.22 20.28
N LYS A 428 -8.22 -15.82 21.06
CA LYS A 428 -6.78 -15.96 20.77
C LYS A 428 -6.28 -17.34 21.21
N SER A 429 -5.55 -18.03 20.34
CA SER A 429 -4.84 -19.27 20.68
C SER A 429 -3.81 -19.03 21.80
N PRO A 430 -3.44 -20.07 22.58
CA PRO A 430 -2.39 -19.95 23.60
C PRO A 430 -1.05 -19.44 23.05
N LYS A 431 -0.65 -19.89 21.84
CA LYS A 431 0.56 -19.39 21.17
C LYS A 431 0.47 -17.90 20.86
N LEU A 432 -0.68 -17.44 20.35
CA LEU A 432 -0.87 -16.01 20.03
C LEU A 432 -0.88 -15.15 21.30
N LYS A 433 -1.47 -15.63 22.41
CA LYS A 433 -1.39 -14.92 23.70
C LYS A 433 0.05 -14.79 24.19
N ALA A 434 0.85 -15.85 24.07
CA ALA A 434 2.26 -15.83 24.46
C ALA A 434 3.08 -14.84 23.61
N ALA A 435 2.91 -14.87 22.29
CA ALA A 435 3.56 -13.94 21.39
C ALA A 435 3.11 -12.49 21.66
N TYR A 436 1.81 -12.26 21.87
CA TYR A 436 1.26 -10.95 22.18
C TYR A 436 1.83 -10.37 23.48
N GLN A 437 1.92 -11.16 24.55
CA GLN A 437 2.57 -10.73 25.79
C GLN A 437 4.01 -10.28 25.55
N ARG A 438 4.76 -11.05 24.77
CA ARG A 438 6.17 -10.77 24.46
C ARG A 438 6.35 -9.53 23.59
N VAL A 439 5.56 -9.42 22.53
CA VAL A 439 5.56 -8.28 21.61
C VAL A 439 5.22 -6.98 22.34
N THR A 440 4.16 -6.99 23.15
CA THR A 440 3.77 -5.81 23.95
C THR A 440 4.82 -5.45 25.01
N TYR A 441 5.45 -6.44 25.66
CA TYR A 441 6.57 -6.19 26.57
C TYR A 441 7.73 -5.46 25.86
N TYR A 442 8.24 -6.02 24.74
CA TYR A 442 9.39 -5.43 24.06
C TYR A 442 9.09 -4.10 23.37
N ARG A 443 7.86 -3.91 22.85
CA ARG A 443 7.40 -2.60 22.40
C ARG A 443 7.36 -1.59 23.56
N GLY A 444 6.95 -2.02 24.76
CA GLY A 444 7.03 -1.21 25.98
C GLY A 444 8.48 -0.81 26.32
N VAL A 445 9.44 -1.73 26.22
CA VAL A 445 10.87 -1.44 26.42
C VAL A 445 11.39 -0.44 25.39
N GLN A 446 11.03 -0.61 24.12
CA GLN A 446 11.40 0.34 23.08
C GLN A 446 10.88 1.75 23.38
N LEU A 447 9.58 1.88 23.67
CA LEU A 447 8.93 3.15 23.99
C LEU A 447 9.50 3.80 25.25
N PHE A 448 9.92 2.99 26.24
CA PHE A 448 10.60 3.48 27.43
C PHE A 448 11.96 4.12 27.07
N ASN A 449 12.75 3.46 26.22
CA ASN A 449 14.04 3.99 25.76
C ASN A 449 13.88 5.25 24.89
N GLU A 450 12.73 5.43 24.26
CA GLU A 450 12.32 6.66 23.54
C GLU A 450 11.74 7.73 24.49
N GLU A 451 11.77 7.51 25.81
CA GLU A 451 11.20 8.37 26.86
C GLU A 451 9.68 8.58 26.75
N ASN A 452 8.99 7.80 25.91
CA ASN A 452 7.54 7.82 25.78
C ASN A 452 6.87 6.94 26.85
N TYR A 453 6.96 7.41 28.10
CA TYR A 453 6.50 6.67 29.27
C TYR A 453 5.00 6.35 29.27
N GLU A 454 4.16 7.15 28.62
CA GLU A 454 2.72 6.90 28.58
C GLU A 454 2.36 5.74 27.67
N SER A 455 2.92 5.73 26.45
CA SER A 455 2.73 4.61 25.53
C SER A 455 3.42 3.35 26.05
N ALA A 456 4.60 3.48 26.66
CA ALA A 456 5.31 2.36 27.29
C ALA A 456 4.45 1.69 28.38
N GLU A 457 3.87 2.48 29.29
CA GLU A 457 2.97 1.99 30.34
C GLU A 457 1.78 1.22 29.74
N LYS A 458 1.14 1.75 28.70
CA LYS A 458 0.02 1.06 28.01
C LYS A 458 0.44 -0.32 27.48
N MET A 459 1.63 -0.41 26.87
CA MET A 459 2.14 -1.68 26.35
C MET A 459 2.50 -2.68 27.46
N PHE A 460 3.12 -2.20 28.54
CA PHE A 460 3.40 -3.02 29.72
C PHE A 460 2.13 -3.55 30.38
N VAL A 461 1.09 -2.72 30.51
CA VAL A 461 -0.22 -3.17 31.02
C VAL A 461 -0.80 -4.26 30.13
N LYS A 462 -0.82 -4.08 28.80
CA LYS A 462 -1.26 -5.11 27.84
C LYS A 462 -0.50 -6.42 28.01
N SER A 463 0.82 -6.36 28.22
CA SER A 463 1.64 -7.53 28.51
C SER A 463 1.21 -8.21 29.82
N SER A 464 1.03 -7.45 30.90
CA SER A 464 0.62 -8.01 32.19
C SER A 464 -0.78 -8.63 32.20
N ASP A 465 -1.72 -8.07 31.42
CA ASP A 465 -3.07 -8.60 31.29
C ASP A 465 -3.11 -9.93 30.52
N ASN A 466 -2.09 -10.20 29.71
CA ASN A 466 -1.93 -11.43 28.93
C ASN A 466 -0.87 -12.34 29.54
N LYS A 467 -0.98 -12.59 30.84
CA LYS A 467 -0.02 -13.38 31.61
C LYS A 467 0.08 -14.83 31.11
N ILE A 468 1.12 -15.15 30.33
CA ILE A 468 1.50 -16.51 29.91
C ILE A 468 2.91 -16.87 30.41
N ASP A 469 3.87 -16.00 30.14
CA ASP A 469 5.25 -16.04 30.61
C ASP A 469 5.38 -15.28 31.94
N ASP A 470 5.68 -16.00 33.02
CA ASP A 470 5.84 -15.43 34.37
C ASP A 470 7.05 -14.48 34.46
N ALA A 471 8.09 -14.66 33.64
CA ALA A 471 9.28 -13.81 33.65
C ALA A 471 9.00 -12.45 33.02
N LEU A 472 8.28 -12.42 31.90
CA LEU A 472 7.83 -11.16 31.30
C LEU A 472 6.80 -10.46 32.18
N TYR A 473 5.90 -11.21 32.82
CA TYR A 473 4.96 -10.67 33.79
C TYR A 473 5.67 -10.00 34.98
N ALA A 474 6.71 -10.65 35.53
CA ALA A 474 7.54 -10.05 36.55
C ALA A 474 8.25 -8.79 36.03
N ALA A 475 8.98 -8.90 34.92
CA ALA A 475 9.76 -7.79 34.33
C ALA A 475 8.90 -6.58 33.93
N THR A 476 7.62 -6.78 33.64
CA THR A 476 6.66 -5.69 33.44
C THR A 476 6.59 -4.76 34.66
N TYR A 477 6.55 -5.33 35.88
CA TYR A 477 6.55 -4.51 37.11
C TYR A 477 7.90 -3.82 37.35
N PHE A 478 9.01 -4.38 36.87
CA PHE A 478 10.28 -3.66 36.90
C PHE A 478 10.19 -2.37 36.09
N TRP A 479 9.69 -2.46 34.85
CA TRP A 479 9.56 -1.29 33.97
C TRP A 479 8.49 -0.29 34.39
N LEU A 480 7.35 -0.75 34.93
CA LEU A 480 6.38 0.15 35.55
C LEU A 480 7.00 0.92 36.72
N GLY A 481 7.86 0.25 37.50
CA GLY A 481 8.67 0.88 38.54
C GLY A 481 9.61 1.96 38.01
N GLU A 482 10.35 1.67 36.94
CA GLU A 482 11.24 2.64 36.27
C GLU A 482 10.46 3.83 35.68
N ILE A 483 9.30 3.59 35.05
CA ILE A 483 8.40 4.64 34.54
C ILE A 483 7.95 5.55 35.68
N ASN A 484 7.50 4.97 36.79
CA ASN A 484 7.03 5.72 37.93
C ASN A 484 8.17 6.50 38.62
N TYR A 485 9.39 5.98 38.61
CA TYR A 485 10.57 6.72 39.08
C TYR A 485 10.84 7.96 38.22
N ASN A 486 10.86 7.81 36.89
CA ASN A 486 11.10 8.92 35.96
C ASN A 486 9.97 9.98 35.96
N ARG A 487 8.79 9.65 36.48
CA ARG A 487 7.66 10.56 36.67
C ARG A 487 7.56 11.13 38.09
N ASP A 488 8.61 10.99 38.90
CA ASP A 488 8.67 11.40 40.31
C ASP A 488 7.59 10.78 41.22
N LYS A 489 6.95 9.70 40.78
CA LYS A 489 5.94 8.94 41.53
C LYS A 489 6.61 7.88 42.42
N TYR A 490 7.51 8.32 43.31
CA TYR A 490 8.41 7.42 44.03
C TYR A 490 7.71 6.34 44.87
N GLN A 491 6.55 6.63 45.48
CA GLN A 491 5.81 5.63 46.25
C GLN A 491 5.22 4.51 45.37
N LEU A 492 4.73 4.85 44.18
CA LEU A 492 4.24 3.86 43.21
C LEU A 492 5.41 3.04 42.65
N SER A 493 6.52 3.69 42.32
CA SER A 493 7.75 3.02 41.89
C SER A 493 8.25 2.01 42.94
N ILE A 494 8.22 2.37 44.22
CA ILE A 494 8.55 1.44 45.32
C ILE A 494 7.62 0.22 45.30
N SER A 495 6.31 0.42 45.20
CA SER A 495 5.33 -0.67 45.16
C SER A 495 5.59 -1.63 43.99
N ASP A 496 5.82 -1.09 42.79
CA ASP A 496 6.06 -1.87 41.58
C ASP A 496 7.36 -2.68 41.65
N HIS A 497 8.46 -2.06 42.10
CA HIS A 497 9.73 -2.77 42.27
C HIS A 497 9.65 -3.85 43.36
N LEU A 498 8.94 -3.61 44.46
CA LEU A 498 8.73 -4.65 45.49
C LEU A 498 7.92 -5.82 44.94
N LYS A 499 6.90 -5.55 44.12
CA LYS A 499 6.12 -6.59 43.43
C LYS A 499 6.99 -7.38 42.44
N PHE A 500 7.83 -6.70 41.65
CA PHE A 500 8.82 -7.36 40.80
C PHE A 500 9.76 -8.25 41.61
N GLN A 501 10.27 -7.80 42.76
CA GLN A 501 11.15 -8.59 43.61
C GLN A 501 10.48 -9.85 44.17
N ASP A 502 9.17 -9.81 44.40
CA ASP A 502 8.44 -10.99 44.86
C ASP A 502 8.23 -12.00 43.72
N LEU A 503 7.79 -11.53 42.56
CA LEU A 503 7.55 -12.35 41.37
C LEU A 503 8.85 -12.98 40.81
N SER A 504 9.96 -12.24 40.85
CA SER A 504 11.26 -12.69 40.34
C SER A 504 11.89 -13.84 41.12
N LYS A 505 11.42 -14.16 42.33
CA LYS A 505 11.90 -15.31 43.12
C LYS A 505 11.54 -16.65 42.51
N VAL A 506 10.40 -16.72 41.82
CA VAL A 506 9.85 -17.95 41.24
C VAL A 506 9.92 -17.96 39.71
N ALA A 507 9.99 -16.79 39.08
CA ALA A 507 10.16 -16.67 37.64
C ALA A 507 11.53 -17.20 37.18
N LYS A 508 11.55 -17.96 36.09
CA LYS A 508 12.77 -18.46 35.45
C LYS A 508 13.05 -17.66 34.19
N ASN A 509 14.32 -17.47 33.84
CA ASN A 509 14.73 -16.78 32.60
C ASN A 509 14.26 -15.32 32.50
N LEU A 510 14.43 -14.55 33.59
CA LEU A 510 14.18 -13.11 33.56
C LEU A 510 14.97 -12.41 32.45
N PRO A 511 14.37 -11.39 31.78
CA PRO A 511 15.10 -10.53 30.87
C PRO A 511 16.33 -9.90 31.56
N LYS A 512 17.44 -9.77 30.84
CA LYS A 512 18.74 -9.37 31.40
C LYS A 512 18.71 -7.96 32.01
N GLU A 513 17.87 -7.10 31.45
CA GLU A 513 17.66 -5.74 31.91
C GLU A 513 16.89 -5.67 33.26
N ALA A 514 16.04 -6.65 33.55
CA ALA A 514 15.16 -6.66 34.72
C ALA A 514 15.71 -7.62 35.78
N THR A 515 16.65 -7.12 36.60
CA THR A 515 17.25 -7.90 37.69
C THR A 515 16.92 -7.33 39.07
N ALA A 516 16.99 -8.18 40.09
CA ALA A 516 16.85 -7.74 41.48
C ALA A 516 17.89 -6.65 41.84
N ALA A 517 19.08 -6.67 41.24
CA ALA A 517 20.11 -5.67 41.50
C ALA A 517 19.74 -4.29 40.96
N PHE A 518 19.26 -4.20 39.71
CA PHE A 518 18.76 -2.95 39.14
C PHE A 518 17.51 -2.45 39.88
N SER A 519 16.61 -3.36 40.26
CA SER A 519 15.45 -2.98 41.09
C SER A 519 15.87 -2.42 42.46
N ASN A 520 16.86 -3.02 43.13
CA ASN A 520 17.39 -2.49 44.39
C ASN A 520 18.04 -1.11 44.19
N TYR A 521 18.68 -0.87 43.04
CA TYR A 521 19.29 0.42 42.73
C TYR A 521 18.23 1.52 42.65
N THR A 522 17.16 1.30 41.88
CA THR A 522 16.05 2.25 41.77
C THR A 522 15.28 2.41 43.08
N LEU A 523 15.08 1.32 43.85
CA LEU A 523 14.54 1.42 45.21
C LEU A 523 15.42 2.29 46.12
N GLY A 524 16.74 2.16 46.04
CA GLY A 524 17.69 3.02 46.76
C GLY A 524 17.46 4.50 46.45
N TYR A 525 17.33 4.84 45.17
CA TYR A 525 17.04 6.19 44.73
C TYR A 525 15.66 6.70 45.15
N ASN A 526 14.61 5.89 45.04
CA ASN A 526 13.26 6.23 45.51
C ASN A 526 13.26 6.61 47.01
N TYR A 527 13.93 5.82 47.85
CA TYR A 527 14.05 6.13 49.27
C TYR A 527 14.97 7.34 49.54
N PHE A 528 16.01 7.52 48.74
CA PHE A 528 16.91 8.68 48.84
C PHE A 528 16.15 9.99 48.54
N LYS A 529 15.37 10.02 47.47
CA LYS A 529 14.55 11.17 47.06
C LYS A 529 13.45 11.50 48.07
N THR A 530 12.92 10.49 48.76
CA THR A 530 11.96 10.66 49.86
C THR A 530 12.62 10.86 51.23
N LYS A 531 13.96 11.09 51.26
CA LYS A 531 14.77 11.35 52.46
C LYS A 531 14.77 10.23 53.50
N ASN A 532 14.36 9.02 53.12
CA ASN A 532 14.46 7.84 53.97
C ASN A 532 15.83 7.18 53.78
N TYR A 533 16.87 7.83 54.33
CA TYR A 533 18.26 7.41 54.15
C TYR A 533 18.57 6.02 54.70
N ALA A 534 17.85 5.55 55.73
CA ALA A 534 18.04 4.21 56.27
C ALA A 534 17.60 3.11 55.28
N ASN A 535 16.42 3.26 54.67
CA ASN A 535 15.99 2.32 53.62
C ASN A 535 16.82 2.49 52.34
N ALA A 536 17.17 3.72 51.96
CA ALA A 536 18.04 3.97 50.81
C ALA A 536 19.38 3.22 50.96
N ALA A 537 20.03 3.33 52.13
CA ALA A 537 21.26 2.58 52.44
C ALA A 537 21.05 1.07 52.31
N LYS A 538 19.96 0.52 52.87
CA LYS A 538 19.63 -0.91 52.78
C LYS A 538 19.57 -1.41 51.33
N TYR A 539 18.94 -0.64 50.43
CA TYR A 539 18.78 -1.05 49.04
C TYR A 539 20.05 -0.83 48.21
N PHE A 540 20.77 0.29 48.38
CA PHE A 540 22.08 0.48 47.73
C PHE A 540 23.12 -0.55 48.22
N GLU A 541 23.08 -0.96 49.49
CA GLU A 541 23.94 -2.03 50.00
C GLU A 541 23.65 -3.36 49.29
N LYS A 542 22.36 -3.74 49.11
CA LYS A 542 21.99 -4.92 48.31
C LYS A 542 22.49 -4.84 46.87
N THR A 543 22.39 -3.67 46.23
CA THR A 543 22.90 -3.45 44.87
C THR A 543 24.40 -3.71 44.82
N THR A 544 25.19 -3.10 45.70
CA THR A 544 26.66 -3.24 45.73
C THR A 544 27.16 -4.60 46.26
N GLN A 545 26.30 -5.35 46.96
CA GLN A 545 26.55 -6.75 47.30
C GLN A 545 26.42 -7.66 46.08
N THR A 546 25.50 -7.35 45.17
CA THR A 546 25.20 -8.15 43.97
C THR A 546 26.09 -7.74 42.80
N LEU A 547 26.11 -6.45 42.46
CA LEU A 547 26.96 -5.88 41.41
C LEU A 547 28.30 -5.47 42.03
N LYS A 548 29.37 -6.12 41.59
CA LYS A 548 30.72 -5.84 42.06
C LYS A 548 31.42 -4.86 41.14
N VAL A 549 32.18 -3.95 41.74
CA VAL A 549 33.07 -3.06 41.00
C VAL A 549 34.13 -3.90 40.29
N GLY A 550 34.14 -3.81 38.96
CA GLY A 550 35.05 -4.52 38.08
C GLY A 550 36.13 -3.60 37.52
N LYS A 551 37.09 -4.18 36.79
CA LYS A 551 38.16 -3.41 36.12
C LYS A 551 37.73 -2.83 34.77
N THR A 552 36.65 -3.34 34.18
CA THR A 552 36.14 -2.92 32.87
C THR A 552 34.92 -2.02 33.03
N ALA A 553 34.83 -0.97 32.19
CA ALA A 553 33.65 -0.14 32.12
C ALA A 553 32.47 -0.96 31.56
N SER A 554 31.45 -1.16 32.39
CA SER A 554 30.18 -1.81 32.04
C SER A 554 29.04 -1.10 32.78
N GLN A 555 27.80 -1.27 32.30
CA GLN A 555 26.63 -0.71 32.98
C GLN A 555 26.54 -1.17 34.44
N GLU A 556 26.82 -2.45 34.71
CA GLU A 556 26.85 -2.99 36.07
C GLU A 556 27.92 -2.33 36.94
N ASN A 557 29.10 -2.03 36.36
CA ASN A 557 30.17 -1.34 37.07
C ASN A 557 29.78 0.12 37.38
N GLU A 558 29.16 0.81 36.42
CA GLU A 558 28.67 2.18 36.63
C GLU A 558 27.61 2.24 37.72
N VAL A 559 26.66 1.31 37.72
CA VAL A 559 25.61 1.20 38.75
C VAL A 559 26.20 0.85 40.10
N ALA A 560 27.17 -0.06 40.17
CA ALA A 560 27.84 -0.43 41.42
C ALA A 560 28.61 0.75 42.04
N LEU A 561 29.28 1.57 41.21
CA LEU A 561 30.02 2.75 41.66
C LEU A 561 29.08 3.89 42.05
N ASP A 562 28.05 4.19 41.27
CA ASP A 562 27.06 5.20 41.64
C ASP A 562 26.30 4.82 42.93
N ALA A 563 25.84 3.58 43.03
CA ALA A 563 25.20 3.06 44.23
C ALA A 563 26.13 3.14 45.45
N SER A 564 27.43 2.89 45.27
CA SER A 564 28.42 3.03 46.35
C SER A 564 28.57 4.49 46.79
N LEU A 565 28.54 5.45 45.87
CA LEU A 565 28.61 6.87 46.22
C LEU A 565 27.39 7.29 47.04
N ARG A 566 26.18 6.96 46.55
CA ARG A 566 24.93 7.25 47.26
C ARG A 566 24.80 6.50 48.58
N LEU A 567 25.35 5.29 48.68
CA LEU A 567 25.44 4.56 49.94
C LEU A 567 26.31 5.30 50.95
N GLY A 568 27.43 5.91 50.49
CA GLY A 568 28.24 6.82 51.30
C GLY A 568 27.42 7.99 51.83
N ASP A 569 26.66 8.65 50.97
CA ASP A 569 25.77 9.77 51.35
C ASP A 569 24.71 9.33 52.37
N CYS A 570 24.08 8.17 52.16
CA CYS A 570 23.10 7.64 53.11
C CYS A 570 23.72 7.31 54.46
N TYR A 571 24.93 6.74 54.48
CA TYR A 571 25.64 6.45 55.71
C TYR A 571 26.11 7.72 56.42
N PHE A 572 26.52 8.75 55.68
CA PHE A 572 26.82 10.06 56.24
C PHE A 572 25.58 10.65 56.94
N MET A 573 24.44 10.66 56.25
CA MET A 573 23.18 11.20 56.79
C MET A 573 22.64 10.40 57.99
N THR A 574 22.91 9.10 58.05
CA THR A 574 22.54 8.21 59.17
C THR A 574 23.63 8.11 60.24
N LYS A 575 24.70 8.93 60.15
CA LYS A 575 25.83 9.00 61.10
C LYS A 575 26.62 7.70 61.24
N ASN A 576 26.60 6.84 60.23
CA ASN A 576 27.44 5.65 60.16
C ASN A 576 28.75 5.97 59.44
N TYR A 577 29.62 6.73 60.11
CA TYR A 577 30.78 7.36 59.48
C TYR A 577 31.80 6.34 58.93
N ASP A 578 32.08 5.25 59.64
CA ASP A 578 33.04 4.23 59.17
C ASP A 578 32.60 3.60 57.83
N LYS A 579 31.30 3.31 57.70
CA LYS A 579 30.74 2.79 56.44
C LYS A 579 30.67 3.85 55.34
N ALA A 580 30.40 5.11 55.69
CA ALA A 580 30.42 6.21 54.74
C ALA A 580 31.83 6.42 54.16
N GLU A 581 32.86 6.45 55.01
CA GLU A 581 34.26 6.54 54.57
C GLU A 581 34.63 5.38 53.66
N THR A 582 34.29 4.14 54.03
CA THR A 582 34.54 2.96 53.20
C THR A 582 33.92 3.09 51.80
N SER A 583 32.71 3.66 51.74
CA SER A 583 31.98 3.86 50.49
C SER A 583 32.61 4.95 49.63
N TYR A 584 32.98 6.10 50.22
CA TYR A 584 33.67 7.18 49.51
C TYR A 584 35.07 6.77 49.03
N LYS A 585 35.83 6.04 49.85
CA LYS A 585 37.14 5.49 49.48
C LYS A 585 37.03 4.59 48.25
N LYS A 586 35.96 3.79 48.13
CA LYS A 586 35.73 2.97 46.94
C LYS A 586 35.60 3.80 45.66
N ILE A 587 34.94 4.97 45.71
CA ILE A 587 34.83 5.88 44.57
C ILE A 587 36.19 6.43 44.18
N ILE A 588 36.94 6.90 45.17
CA ILE A 588 38.26 7.50 45.01
C ILE A 588 39.26 6.49 44.44
N ASP A 589 39.32 5.28 45.02
CA ASP A 589 40.26 4.23 44.60
C ASP A 589 40.00 3.75 43.16
N ASN A 590 38.78 3.95 42.63
CA ASN A 590 38.38 3.58 41.27
C ASN A 590 38.39 4.77 40.29
N ASN A 591 38.81 5.97 40.72
CA ASN A 591 38.79 7.19 39.90
C ASN A 591 37.44 7.43 39.19
N TYR A 592 36.33 7.11 39.85
CA TYR A 592 35.00 7.25 39.27
C TYR A 592 34.56 8.72 39.24
N LYS A 593 33.57 9.05 38.38
CA LYS A 593 32.95 10.38 38.39
C LYS A 593 32.43 10.72 39.79
N GLY A 594 32.72 11.93 40.26
CA GLY A 594 32.41 12.33 41.64
C GLY A 594 33.46 11.91 42.68
N SER A 595 34.66 11.48 42.28
CA SER A 595 35.78 11.24 43.21
C SER A 595 36.22 12.51 43.94
N ASP A 596 36.11 13.67 43.30
CA ASP A 596 36.31 14.98 43.89
C ASP A 596 35.27 15.27 44.98
N TYR A 597 33.99 15.04 44.69
CA TYR A 597 32.91 15.10 45.67
C TYR A 597 33.13 14.13 46.83
N ALA A 598 33.50 12.88 46.53
CA ALA A 598 33.77 11.86 47.55
C ALA A 598 34.95 12.24 48.46
N LEU A 599 36.01 12.84 47.92
CA LEU A 599 37.13 13.38 48.72
C LEU A 599 36.67 14.51 49.65
N TYR A 600 35.84 15.43 49.13
CA TYR A 600 35.29 16.51 49.93
C TYR A 600 34.42 15.96 51.08
N GLN A 601 33.47 15.07 50.77
CA GLN A 601 32.60 14.46 51.79
C GLN A 601 33.37 13.66 52.82
N LYS A 602 34.39 12.90 52.41
CA LYS A 602 35.29 12.19 53.31
C LYS A 602 36.04 13.15 54.24
N GLY A 603 36.55 14.27 53.72
CA GLY A 603 37.20 15.29 54.56
C GLY A 603 36.24 15.93 55.56
N MET A 604 35.00 16.23 55.13
CA MET A 604 33.95 16.75 56.03
C MET A 604 33.61 15.75 57.13
N LEU A 605 33.51 14.46 56.79
CA LEU A 605 33.29 13.36 57.72
C LEU A 605 34.40 13.29 58.78
N HIS A 606 35.67 13.35 58.37
CA HIS A 606 36.80 13.38 59.31
C HIS A 606 36.74 14.61 60.23
N GLY A 607 36.28 15.75 59.71
CA GLY A 607 36.01 16.95 60.53
C GLY A 607 34.98 16.69 61.63
N LEU A 608 33.88 16.01 61.31
CA LEU A 608 32.84 15.63 62.29
C LEU A 608 33.36 14.66 63.36
N GLN A 609 34.34 13.82 63.02
CA GLN A 609 35.04 12.92 63.94
C GLN A 609 36.18 13.60 64.70
N LYS A 610 36.44 14.90 64.46
CA LYS A 610 37.56 15.69 65.01
C LYS A 610 38.94 15.20 64.55
N GLU A 611 39.00 14.46 63.46
CA GLU A 611 40.23 13.97 62.82
C GLU A 611 40.80 15.02 61.87
N ASN A 612 41.25 16.15 62.43
CA ASN A 612 41.65 17.34 61.66
C ASN A 612 42.78 17.06 60.64
N THR A 613 43.74 16.20 60.99
CA THR A 613 44.83 15.81 60.09
C THR A 613 44.32 15.04 58.88
N SER A 614 43.39 14.08 59.09
CA SER A 614 42.78 13.29 58.01
C SER A 614 41.89 14.16 57.11
N LYS A 615 41.15 15.11 57.71
CA LYS A 615 40.38 16.13 56.97
C LYS A 615 41.28 16.94 56.04
N ILE A 616 42.33 17.55 56.58
CA ILE A 616 43.27 18.36 55.80
C ILE A 616 43.91 17.52 54.69
N SER A 617 44.34 16.30 54.98
CA SER A 617 44.92 15.40 53.98
C SER A 617 43.97 15.10 52.82
N SER A 618 42.70 14.80 53.11
CA SER A 618 41.68 14.53 52.07
C SER A 618 41.39 15.76 51.23
N MET A 619 41.27 16.94 51.84
CA MET A 619 41.03 18.20 51.14
C MET A 619 42.24 18.62 50.29
N GLN A 620 43.47 18.43 50.78
CA GLN A 620 44.70 18.69 50.01
C GLN A 620 44.80 17.75 48.80
N GLN A 621 44.42 16.48 48.97
CA GLN A 621 44.34 15.54 47.85
C GLN A 621 43.32 16.02 46.81
N LEU A 622 42.15 16.53 47.21
CA LEU A 622 41.16 17.10 46.30
C LEU A 622 41.77 18.25 45.49
N VAL A 623 42.33 19.26 46.16
CA VAL A 623 42.91 20.45 45.52
C VAL A 623 44.04 20.06 44.55
N LYS A 624 44.86 19.08 44.92
CA LYS A 624 45.99 18.61 44.11
C LYS A 624 45.56 17.80 42.89
N THR A 625 44.63 16.86 43.08
CA THR A 625 44.24 15.90 42.04
C THR A 625 43.15 16.46 41.11
N TYR A 626 42.27 17.33 41.62
CA TYR A 626 41.09 17.85 40.93
C TYR A 626 41.04 19.39 40.98
N SER A 627 42.09 20.05 40.51
CA SER A 627 42.27 21.51 40.63
C SER A 627 41.19 22.39 39.95
N THR A 628 40.42 21.80 39.03
CA THR A 628 39.30 22.45 38.33
C THR A 628 37.92 22.09 38.92
N SER A 629 37.86 21.27 39.98
CA SER A 629 36.61 20.88 40.61
C SER A 629 35.90 22.06 41.28
N ASN A 630 34.57 22.00 41.28
CA ASN A 630 33.72 22.97 41.98
C ASN A 630 33.83 22.88 43.51
N TYR A 631 34.54 21.89 44.05
CA TYR A 631 34.78 21.73 45.50
C TYR A 631 36.15 22.27 45.93
N VAL A 632 36.93 22.86 45.02
CA VAL A 632 38.31 23.31 45.32
C VAL A 632 38.30 24.49 46.28
N ASP A 633 37.42 25.46 46.08
CA ASP A 633 37.32 26.61 46.97
C ASP A 633 36.72 26.23 48.33
N ASP A 634 35.71 25.35 48.37
CA ASP A 634 35.25 24.73 49.62
C ASP A 634 36.42 24.03 50.35
N ALA A 635 37.20 23.22 49.64
CA ALA A 635 38.33 22.50 50.23
C ALA A 635 39.43 23.44 50.75
N LEU A 636 39.78 24.49 49.99
CA LEU A 636 40.75 25.50 50.42
C LEU A 636 40.27 26.23 51.67
N TYR A 637 39.00 26.62 51.72
CA TYR A 637 38.41 27.27 52.88
C TYR A 637 38.44 26.36 54.10
N GLU A 638 38.01 25.10 53.91
CA GLU A 638 37.97 24.11 55.00
C GLU A 638 39.37 23.76 55.52
N ILE A 639 40.40 23.72 54.68
CA ILE A 639 41.80 23.55 55.12
C ILE A 639 42.22 24.72 56.01
N ALA A 640 42.09 25.95 55.51
CA ALA A 640 42.52 27.15 56.23
C ALA A 640 41.75 27.35 57.54
N ASN A 641 40.43 27.13 57.50
CA ASN A 641 39.58 27.17 58.68
C ASN A 641 39.93 26.06 59.69
N THR A 642 40.30 24.87 59.23
CA THR A 642 40.76 23.79 60.12
C THR A 642 42.07 24.17 60.82
N TYR A 643 42.99 24.84 60.14
CA TYR A 643 44.19 25.39 60.78
C TYR A 643 43.89 26.47 61.80
N PHE A 644 42.94 27.36 61.49
CA PHE A 644 42.50 28.41 62.39
C PHE A 644 41.93 27.84 63.70
N ILE A 645 40.96 26.92 63.61
CA ILE A 645 40.35 26.32 64.81
C ILE A 645 41.31 25.43 65.62
N THR A 646 42.41 24.98 65.01
CA THR A 646 43.45 24.20 65.70
C THR A 646 44.60 25.06 66.22
N GLY A 647 44.50 26.39 66.11
CA GLY A 647 45.49 27.35 66.63
C GLY A 647 46.75 27.50 65.77
N LYS A 648 46.78 26.93 64.56
CA LYS A 648 47.90 27.07 63.62
C LYS A 648 47.72 28.32 62.77
N ASN A 649 47.87 29.48 63.42
CA ASN A 649 47.53 30.77 62.82
C ASN A 649 48.30 31.07 61.52
N GLN A 650 49.60 30.75 61.44
CA GLN A 650 50.37 30.99 60.21
C GLN A 650 49.87 30.15 59.03
N ASP A 651 49.63 28.85 59.24
CA ASP A 651 49.10 27.96 58.20
C ASP A 651 47.69 28.40 57.75
N ALA A 652 46.88 28.91 58.68
CA ALA A 652 45.56 29.47 58.38
C ALA A 652 45.65 30.74 57.52
N ILE A 653 46.56 31.66 57.86
CA ILE A 653 46.81 32.89 57.09
C ILE A 653 47.22 32.54 55.67
N ASP A 654 48.20 31.65 55.52
CA ASP A 654 48.71 31.23 54.21
C ASP A 654 47.61 30.57 53.38
N GLY A 655 46.78 29.73 54.01
CA GLY A 655 45.64 29.07 53.39
C GLY A 655 44.55 30.03 52.93
N PHE A 656 44.13 30.99 53.76
CA PHE A 656 43.12 31.98 53.38
C PHE A 656 43.62 32.93 52.29
N LYS A 657 44.89 33.37 52.37
CA LYS A 657 45.52 34.17 51.30
C LYS A 657 45.56 33.41 49.98
N LYS A 658 45.87 32.11 50.02
CA LYS A 658 45.86 31.23 48.85
C LYS A 658 44.46 31.12 48.24
N LEU A 659 43.41 30.96 49.05
CA LEU A 659 42.02 30.95 48.56
C LEU A 659 41.71 32.25 47.82
N ILE A 660 42.02 33.40 48.42
CA ILE A 660 41.75 34.71 47.84
C ILE A 660 42.51 34.92 46.52
N SER A 661 43.78 34.48 46.45
CA SER A 661 44.60 34.66 45.25
C SER A 661 44.22 33.70 44.11
N GLU A 662 43.94 32.43 44.41
CA GLU A 662 43.63 31.41 43.40
C GLU A 662 42.15 31.38 43.01
N LYS A 663 41.25 31.80 43.92
CA LYS A 663 39.78 31.77 43.75
C LYS A 663 39.14 33.09 44.20
N PRO A 664 39.51 34.25 43.62
CA PRO A 664 39.05 35.56 44.06
C PRO A 664 37.53 35.75 44.01
N ASN A 665 36.84 35.06 43.10
CA ASN A 665 35.38 35.13 42.94
C ASN A 665 34.62 34.04 43.74
N SER A 666 35.29 33.32 44.64
CA SER A 666 34.63 32.30 45.46
C SER A 666 33.62 32.91 46.44
N ASN A 667 32.56 32.17 46.74
CA ASN A 667 31.63 32.49 47.83
C ASN A 667 32.32 32.50 49.22
N TYR A 668 33.53 31.97 49.32
CA TYR A 668 34.34 31.97 50.54
C TYR A 668 35.33 33.13 50.62
N THR A 669 35.51 33.95 49.57
CA THR A 669 36.49 35.05 49.57
C THR A 669 36.24 36.04 50.71
N VAL A 670 35.00 36.50 50.88
CA VAL A 670 34.63 37.42 51.96
C VAL A 670 34.86 36.78 53.33
N LYS A 671 34.46 35.51 53.48
CA LYS A 671 34.68 34.75 54.72
C LYS A 671 36.17 34.57 55.03
N ALA A 672 37.01 34.39 54.02
CA ALA A 672 38.45 34.31 54.18
C ALA A 672 39.04 35.64 54.65
N TYR A 673 38.57 36.78 54.11
CA TYR A 673 38.95 38.11 54.61
C TYR A 673 38.55 38.34 56.07
N LEU A 674 37.32 37.98 56.44
CA LEU A 674 36.86 38.04 57.84
C LEU A 674 37.76 37.20 58.76
N LYS A 675 38.10 35.97 58.36
CA LYS A 675 38.97 35.09 59.15
C LYS A 675 40.39 35.63 59.25
N LEU A 676 40.94 36.21 58.18
CA LEU A 676 42.25 36.88 58.22
C LEU A 676 42.23 38.06 59.19
N GLY A 677 41.24 38.95 59.10
CA GLY A 677 41.06 40.06 60.03
C GLY A 677 41.03 39.57 61.48
N LEU A 678 40.23 38.54 61.77
CA LEU A 678 40.13 37.95 63.11
C LEU A 678 41.46 37.35 63.59
N ILE A 679 42.23 36.70 62.71
CA ILE A 679 43.53 36.15 63.08
C ILE A 679 44.51 37.28 63.44
N TYR A 680 44.63 38.31 62.60
CA TYR A 680 45.54 39.43 62.85
C TYR A 680 45.13 40.25 64.07
N TYR A 681 43.82 40.45 64.30
CA TYR A 681 43.28 41.02 65.53
C TYR A 681 43.77 40.26 66.77
N ASN A 682 43.66 38.93 66.76
CA ASN A 682 44.08 38.08 67.87
C ASN A 682 45.61 38.06 68.06
N LEU A 683 46.38 38.35 67.02
CA LEU A 683 47.84 38.50 67.07
C LEU A 683 48.28 39.91 67.52
N GLY A 684 47.34 40.88 67.63
CA GLY A 684 47.62 42.26 68.01
C GLY A 684 48.08 43.16 66.85
N ASP A 685 48.08 42.65 65.62
CA ASP A 685 48.38 43.41 64.41
C ASP A 685 47.10 44.04 63.88
N TYR A 686 46.72 45.13 64.53
CA TYR A 686 45.45 45.82 64.29
C TYR A 686 45.40 46.52 62.94
N GLU A 687 46.54 47.00 62.43
CA GLU A 687 46.64 47.65 61.11
C GLU A 687 46.28 46.65 60.00
N THR A 688 46.93 45.48 59.99
CA THR A 688 46.62 44.42 59.00
C THR A 688 45.20 43.85 59.20
N SER A 689 44.72 43.80 60.45
CA SER A 689 43.35 43.39 60.74
C SER A 689 42.32 44.34 60.10
N GLU A 690 42.55 45.64 60.19
CA GLU A 690 41.67 46.67 59.62
C GLU A 690 41.59 46.55 58.10
N GLU A 691 42.73 46.39 57.43
CA GLU A 691 42.80 46.20 55.98
C GLU A 691 41.92 45.04 55.50
N TYR A 692 41.97 43.89 56.19
CA TYR A 692 41.20 42.71 55.80
C TYR A 692 39.70 42.83 56.09
N TYR A 693 39.31 43.39 57.25
CA TYR A 693 37.89 43.63 57.50
C TYR A 693 37.31 44.66 56.54
N LYS A 694 38.06 45.71 56.19
CA LYS A 694 37.65 46.68 55.17
C LYS A 694 37.44 46.01 53.82
N LYS A 695 38.34 45.12 53.39
CA LYS A 695 38.15 44.34 52.17
C LYS A 695 36.90 43.46 52.21
N ALA A 696 36.62 42.80 53.34
CA ALA A 696 35.39 42.02 53.51
C ALA A 696 34.13 42.89 53.37
N TYR A 697 34.11 44.06 54.03
CA TYR A 697 33.00 45.02 53.96
C TYR A 697 32.82 45.57 52.53
N GLU A 698 33.89 46.03 51.89
CA GLU A 698 33.86 46.59 50.53
C GLU A 698 33.30 45.61 49.49
N LEU A 699 33.61 44.32 49.63
CA LEU A 699 33.15 43.28 48.72
C LEU A 699 31.69 42.87 48.94
N SER A 700 31.11 43.10 50.12
CA SER A 700 29.79 42.59 50.48
C SER A 700 28.99 43.46 51.46
N PRO A 701 28.92 44.79 51.28
CA PRO A 701 28.49 45.72 52.33
C PRO A 701 27.03 45.56 52.79
N ASN A 702 26.19 44.87 52.00
CA ASN A 702 24.77 44.64 52.27
C ASN A 702 24.44 43.16 52.55
N THR A 703 25.42 42.36 52.97
CA THR A 703 25.20 40.95 53.37
C THR A 703 25.45 40.76 54.87
N ALA A 704 25.10 39.59 55.39
CA ALA A 704 25.40 39.23 56.78
C ALA A 704 26.92 39.28 57.06
N GLU A 705 27.73 38.80 56.12
CA GLU A 705 29.18 38.85 56.21
C GLU A 705 29.74 40.30 56.15
N GLY A 706 29.12 41.18 55.36
CA GLY A 706 29.48 42.61 55.35
C GLY A 706 29.17 43.29 56.68
N GLU A 707 28.01 43.00 57.26
CA GLU A 707 27.67 43.54 58.58
C GLU A 707 28.60 42.99 59.67
N GLU A 708 28.97 41.71 59.60
CA GLU A 708 30.00 41.12 60.48
C GLU A 708 31.33 41.88 60.34
N ALA A 709 31.75 42.21 59.13
CA ALA A 709 32.97 42.99 58.88
C ALA A 709 32.87 44.41 59.44
N ARG A 710 31.71 45.07 59.28
CA ARG A 710 31.44 46.42 59.78
C ARG A 710 31.49 46.47 61.30
N GLU A 711 30.88 45.50 61.99
CA GLU A 711 30.94 45.42 63.44
C GLU A 711 32.36 45.11 63.92
N ALA A 712 33.10 44.21 63.26
CA ALA A 712 34.49 43.94 63.58
C ALA A 712 35.40 45.18 63.42
N LEU A 713 35.16 46.02 62.39
CA LEU A 713 35.83 47.30 62.20
C LEU A 713 35.51 48.31 63.32
N LYS A 714 34.26 48.38 63.78
CA LYS A 714 33.86 49.24 64.90
C LYS A 714 34.51 48.81 66.20
N ASP A 715 34.57 47.51 66.47
CA ASP A 715 35.22 46.95 67.64
C ASP A 715 36.73 47.23 67.62
N LEU A 716 37.36 47.07 66.46
CA LEU A 716 38.76 47.40 66.24
C LEU A 716 39.06 48.88 66.48
N ALA A 717 38.27 49.77 65.90
CA ALA A 717 38.39 51.21 66.08
C ALA A 717 38.16 51.64 67.54
N THR A 718 37.25 50.98 68.26
CA THR A 718 37.03 51.22 69.69
C THR A 718 38.24 50.77 70.53
N LYS A 719 38.98 49.77 70.05
CA LYS A 719 40.20 49.26 70.70
C LYS A 719 41.42 50.15 70.45
N THR A 720 41.60 50.64 69.22
CA THR A 720 42.77 51.45 68.82
C THR A 720 42.56 52.94 69.05
N GLY A 721 41.31 53.42 68.97
CA GLY A 721 40.95 54.83 68.91
C GLY A 721 41.13 55.46 67.55
N ASP A 722 41.42 54.67 66.51
CA ASP A 722 41.55 55.14 65.13
C ASP A 722 40.23 54.93 64.38
N VAL A 723 39.72 55.98 63.74
CA VAL A 723 38.49 55.96 62.92
C VAL A 723 38.72 56.55 61.52
N SER A 724 39.98 56.76 61.16
CA SER A 724 40.39 57.40 59.90
C SER A 724 39.84 56.63 58.70
N ASP A 725 39.91 55.30 58.74
CA ASP A 725 39.49 54.41 57.66
C ASP A 725 38.01 53.98 57.69
N LEU A 726 37.22 54.49 58.64
CA LEU A 726 35.78 54.18 58.78
C LEU A 726 34.84 55.16 58.05
N GLU A 727 35.36 56.07 57.24
CA GLU A 727 34.55 57.02 56.47
C GLU A 727 33.63 56.31 55.47
N GLY A 728 32.32 56.59 55.54
CA GLY A 728 31.30 55.92 54.71
C GLY A 728 30.88 54.52 55.18
N ILE A 729 31.59 53.93 56.16
CA ILE A 729 31.25 52.63 56.78
C ILE A 729 30.37 52.82 58.02
N VAL A 730 30.65 53.87 58.79
CA VAL A 730 29.91 54.21 60.02
C VAL A 730 29.42 55.66 59.97
N THR A 731 28.33 55.93 60.67
CA THR A 731 27.72 57.26 60.78
C THR A 731 28.56 58.18 61.68
N LYS A 732 28.35 59.50 61.56
CA LYS A 732 29.02 60.48 62.43
C LYS A 732 28.74 60.26 63.92
N SER A 733 27.52 59.83 64.27
CA SER A 733 27.13 59.47 65.65
C SER A 733 27.82 58.20 66.15
N GLU A 734 28.07 57.24 65.27
CA GLU A 734 28.86 56.06 65.62
C GLU A 734 30.33 56.42 65.83
N LYS A 735 30.93 57.27 64.97
CA LYS A 735 32.30 57.77 65.18
C LYS A 735 32.46 58.50 66.52
N ASP A 736 31.49 59.36 66.87
CA ASP A 736 31.41 60.04 68.17
C ASP A 736 31.50 59.03 69.33
N SER A 737 30.66 57.99 69.29
CA SER A 737 30.61 56.94 70.31
C SER A 737 31.89 56.10 70.37
N ILE A 738 32.47 55.75 69.22
CA ILE A 738 33.69 54.92 69.13
C ILE A 738 34.88 55.65 69.75
N ILE A 739 35.14 56.90 69.38
CA ILE A 739 36.31 57.65 69.86
C ILE A 739 36.19 57.93 71.36
N TYR A 740 34.99 58.32 71.83
CA TYR A 740 34.76 58.48 73.26
C TYR A 740 35.01 57.18 74.03
N THR A 741 34.47 56.07 73.54
CA THR A 741 34.63 54.76 74.19
C THR A 741 36.09 54.33 74.19
N ALA A 742 36.85 54.58 73.12
CA ALA A 742 38.28 54.31 73.07
C ALA A 742 39.08 55.13 74.11
N ALA A 743 38.76 56.41 74.29
CA ALA A 743 39.37 57.25 75.33
C ALA A 743 39.00 56.77 76.74
N LYS A 744 37.72 56.43 76.95
CA LYS A 744 37.23 55.86 78.20
C LYS A 744 37.86 54.52 78.54
N ASN A 745 38.07 53.63 77.57
CA ASN A 745 38.76 52.36 77.78
C ASN A 745 40.19 52.56 78.30
N LYS A 746 40.90 53.62 77.87
CA LYS A 746 42.23 53.98 78.40
C LYS A 746 42.15 54.46 79.86
N TYR A 747 41.11 55.24 80.18
CA TYR A 747 40.83 55.68 81.55
C TYR A 747 40.51 54.49 82.47
N ASP A 748 39.62 53.61 82.04
CA ASP A 748 39.20 52.42 82.78
C ASP A 748 40.36 51.40 82.96
N ALA A 749 41.33 51.41 82.04
CA ALA A 749 42.57 50.65 82.14
C ALA A 749 43.66 51.33 83.00
N GLU A 750 43.33 52.42 83.70
CA GLU A 750 44.22 53.24 84.55
C GLU A 750 45.40 53.92 83.82
N ASP A 751 45.40 53.93 82.47
CA ASP A 751 46.34 54.72 81.67
C ASP A 751 45.83 56.16 81.51
N TYR A 752 45.77 56.86 82.64
CA TYR A 752 45.24 58.21 82.73
C TYR A 752 45.96 59.20 81.81
N ARG A 753 47.27 59.00 81.57
CA ARG A 753 48.06 59.89 80.71
C ARG A 753 47.63 59.78 79.26
N SER A 754 47.47 58.57 78.74
CA SER A 754 46.97 58.36 77.38
C SER A 754 45.48 58.69 77.26
N ALA A 755 44.70 58.49 78.33
CA ALA A 755 43.28 58.84 78.37
C ALA A 755 43.04 60.35 78.25
N VAL A 756 43.78 61.19 78.99
CA VAL A 756 43.68 62.65 78.87
C VAL A 756 43.91 63.11 77.43
N GLY A 757 45.00 62.62 76.79
CA GLY A 757 45.27 62.97 75.40
C GLY A 757 44.19 62.49 74.43
N ALA A 758 43.58 61.33 74.69
CA ALA A 758 42.49 60.81 73.87
C ALA A 758 41.16 61.58 74.06
N PHE A 759 40.83 62.01 75.28
CA PHE A 759 39.66 62.87 75.53
C PHE A 759 39.84 64.28 74.95
N ASP A 760 41.03 64.86 75.06
CA ASP A 760 41.35 66.14 74.41
C ASP A 760 41.14 66.06 72.89
N GLU A 761 41.60 64.97 72.27
CA GLU A 761 41.43 64.73 70.84
C GLU A 761 39.95 64.50 70.47
N TYR A 762 39.22 63.73 71.28
CA TYR A 762 37.77 63.57 71.16
C TYR A 762 37.04 64.92 71.17
N LEU A 763 37.32 65.79 72.15
CA LEU A 763 36.69 67.09 72.30
C LEU A 763 37.01 68.04 71.14
N LYS A 764 38.20 67.93 70.53
CA LYS A 764 38.56 68.67 69.31
C LYS A 764 37.80 68.17 68.09
N GLN A 765 37.69 66.86 67.92
CA GLN A 765 37.01 66.27 66.76
C GLN A 765 35.48 66.38 66.87
N PHE A 766 34.93 66.33 68.09
CA PHE A 766 33.50 66.39 68.39
C PHE A 766 33.18 67.51 69.40
N PRO A 767 33.35 68.80 69.05
CA PRO A 767 33.10 69.93 69.95
C PRO A 767 31.63 70.13 70.34
N LYS A 768 30.74 69.38 69.67
CA LYS A 768 29.30 69.25 69.98
C LYS A 768 28.88 67.77 70.07
N GLY A 769 29.83 66.89 70.41
CA GLY A 769 29.59 65.45 70.55
C GLY A 769 28.68 65.12 71.72
N TYR A 770 28.07 63.94 71.66
CA TYR A 770 27.12 63.47 72.67
C TYR A 770 27.79 63.33 74.05
N PHE A 771 29.04 62.88 74.10
CA PHE A 771 29.79 62.63 75.33
C PHE A 771 30.67 63.79 75.77
N ARG A 772 30.50 64.99 75.21
CA ARG A 772 31.33 66.17 75.51
C ARG A 772 31.41 66.54 77.00
N ILE A 773 30.34 66.32 77.76
CA ILE A 773 30.30 66.66 79.19
C ILE A 773 31.01 65.58 80.03
N ASP A 774 30.93 64.32 79.58
CA ASP A 774 31.50 63.18 80.27
C ASP A 774 33.01 63.01 79.97
N ALA A 775 33.46 63.47 78.80
CA ALA A 775 34.86 63.57 78.39
C ALA A 775 35.52 64.84 78.95
#